data_AF-A0A7J7E8U4-F1
#
_entry.id   AF-A0A7J7E8U4-F1
#
_cell.length_a   1.000
_cell.length_b   1.000
_cell.length_c   1.000
_cell.angle_alpha   90.00
_cell.angle_beta   90.00
_cell.angle_gamma   90.00
#
_symmetry.space_group_name_H-M   'P 1'
#
loop_
_entity.id
_entity.type
_entity.pdbx_description
1 polymer ?
#
loop_
_entity_poly.entity_id
_entity_poly.type
_entity_poly.pdbx_seq_one_letter_code
_entity_poly.pdbx_strand_id
1 'polypeptide(L)'
;MELENYEQPVVLREVNRRRRRRMKPRSSAASLSSMELIPIEFVLPTSQRNSKTPETALLHVAGHGNVEQMKAQVWLRALETSVAADFYHRLGPDHFLLLYQKKGQWYEIYDKYQVVQTLDCLRYWKMVHRSPGQIHVVQRCAPSEETLAFQHQLTALIGYDVTDVSNVHDDELEFTRRRLVTPRMAEVAGRDPKLYAMHPWVTSKPLPEYLLKKITNNCIFIIIHRSTTSQTIKVSADDTPGTILQSFFTKMAKKKSLMDIPESQNEQDFVLRVCGRDEYLVGETPIKNFQWVRHCLKNGEEIHLVLDTPPDPALDQVRKEEWPLVDDCTGVTGYHEQLTIHGKDHESVFTVSLWDCDRKFRVKIRGIDIPVLPRNADLTVFVEANIQHGQQVLCQRRTSPKPFTEEVLWNVWLEFSIKIKDLPKGALLNLQIYCGKAPALSGKASAETSSSESKGKVQLLYYVNLLLIDHRFLLRHGEYVLHMWQISGKGEDQGSFNADKLTSATNPDKENSMSISILLDNYCHPIALPKHQPTPDPEGDRVRAEMPNQLRKQLEAIIATDPLNPLTAEDKELLWHFRYESLKHPKAYPKLFSSVKWGQQEIVAKTYQLLARREVWDQSALDVGLTMQLLDCNFSDENVRAIAVQKLESLEDDDVLHYLLQLVQAVKFEPYHDSALVRFLLKRGLRNKRIGHFLFWFLRSEIAQSRHYQQRFAVILEAYLRGCGMAMLHDFAQQVRVIEMLQKVTIDIKSLSAEKYDVSSQVISQLKQKLENLQNLNLPKSFRVPYDPGLKAGALVIEKCKVMASKKKPLWLEFKCADPTALSNETIGIIFKHGDDLRQDMLILQILRIMESIWETESLDLCLLPYGCISTGDKIGMIEIVKDATTIAKIQQSTVGNTGAFKDEVLNHWLKEKCPLEEKFQAAVERFVYSCAGYCVATFVLGIGDRHNDNIMITEMGNLFHIDFGHILGNYKSFLGINKERVPFVLTPDFLFVMGTSGKKTSLHFQKFQQTEATLQFRKTVSESNSLFRMILIDGVMPCKFQYSPVVLSLLSSGNNSNSISFSFIQDVCVKAYLALRHHTNLLIILFSMMLMTGMPQLTSKEDIEYIRDALTVGKNEEDAKKYFLDQIEVCRDKGWTVQFNWFLHLVLGIKQGEKHSA
;
A
#
# COMPACT_ATOMS: atom_id res chain seq x y z
N MET A 1 -44.95 70.77 26.35
CA MET A 1 -46.25 70.38 26.91
C MET A 1 -46.28 68.86 26.88
N GLU A 2 -46.24 68.09 27.96
CA GLU A 2 -46.06 68.30 29.43
C GLU A 2 -45.28 67.04 29.94
N LEU A 3 -44.23 67.15 30.78
CA LEU A 3 -44.18 66.95 32.26
C LEU A 3 -44.67 65.54 32.72
N GLU A 4 -44.08 64.78 33.66
CA GLU A 4 -42.94 64.92 34.61
C GLU A 4 -42.05 63.62 34.62
N ASN A 5 -40.83 63.45 35.17
CA ASN A 5 -39.86 64.20 36.02
C ASN A 5 -39.60 63.63 37.45
N TYR A 6 -38.40 63.88 38.00
CA TYR A 6 -37.79 63.51 39.32
C TYR A 6 -37.45 62.01 39.57
N GLU A 7 -36.20 61.56 39.82
CA GLU A 7 -35.05 61.97 40.69
C GLU A 7 -35.15 61.51 42.16
N GLN A 8 -34.28 60.58 42.62
CA GLN A 8 -33.03 60.78 43.43
C GLN A 8 -33.22 60.24 44.89
N PRO A 9 -32.22 60.19 45.82
CA PRO A 9 -30.76 59.91 45.72
C PRO A 9 -30.12 59.04 46.88
N VAL A 10 -28.82 58.74 46.74
CA VAL A 10 -27.70 58.79 47.75
C VAL A 10 -27.69 57.97 49.09
N VAL A 11 -26.74 57.00 49.12
CA VAL A 11 -25.65 56.68 50.12
C VAL A 11 -25.89 56.71 51.65
N LEU A 12 -25.53 55.61 52.36
CA LEU A 12 -24.49 55.53 53.45
C LEU A 12 -24.62 54.28 54.37
N ARG A 13 -23.53 53.51 54.54
CA ARG A 13 -22.90 53.24 55.87
C ARG A 13 -21.61 52.41 55.81
N GLU A 14 -20.64 52.81 56.64
CA GLU A 14 -19.32 52.20 56.78
C GLU A 14 -19.19 51.23 57.98
N VAL A 15 -18.38 50.18 57.78
CA VAL A 15 -17.31 49.66 58.67
C VAL A 15 -17.58 49.48 60.18
N ASN A 16 -17.51 48.21 60.67
CA ASN A 16 -16.45 47.82 61.62
C ASN A 16 -16.23 46.30 61.88
N ARG A 17 -15.03 45.83 61.49
CA ARG A 17 -14.11 44.88 62.16
C ARG A 17 -14.66 43.80 63.14
N ARG A 18 -14.43 42.52 62.79
CA ARG A 18 -13.85 41.52 63.72
C ARG A 18 -12.78 40.65 63.04
N ARG A 19 -11.69 40.37 63.77
CA ARG A 19 -10.48 39.65 63.32
C ARG A 19 -10.65 38.12 63.37
N ARG A 20 -10.01 37.37 62.44
CA ARG A 20 -9.30 36.11 62.78
C ARG A 20 -8.28 35.65 61.71
N ARG A 21 -7.02 35.62 62.15
CA ARG A 21 -5.83 34.82 61.72
C ARG A 21 -5.43 34.69 60.22
N ARG A 22 -4.19 35.11 59.95
CA ARG A 22 -3.37 34.71 58.78
C ARG A 22 -3.18 33.19 58.72
N MET A 23 -3.30 32.63 57.52
CA MET A 23 -2.42 31.55 57.03
C MET A 23 -1.80 32.02 55.71
N LYS A 24 -0.51 31.74 55.49
CA LYS A 24 0.20 32.12 54.25
C LYS A 24 -0.23 31.17 53.12
N PRO A 25 -0.63 31.65 51.93
CA PRO A 25 -0.60 30.81 50.74
C PRO A 25 0.87 30.51 50.38
N ARG A 26 1.16 29.26 50.00
CA ARG A 26 2.48 28.88 49.46
C ARG A 26 2.65 29.52 48.08
N SER A 27 3.74 30.25 47.91
CA SER A 27 4.12 30.89 46.65
C SER A 27 4.80 29.89 45.71
N SER A 28 4.12 29.49 44.64
CA SER A 28 4.75 28.89 43.44
C SER A 28 3.91 29.11 42.17
N ALA A 29 3.21 30.24 42.09
CA ALA A 29 2.71 30.75 40.81
C ALA A 29 3.81 31.62 40.20
N ALA A 30 4.60 31.04 39.29
CA ALA A 30 5.49 31.81 38.44
C ALA A 30 4.66 32.69 37.49
N SER A 31 5.13 33.91 37.24
CA SER A 31 4.44 34.95 36.50
C SER A 31 4.04 34.54 35.07
N LEU A 32 2.72 34.44 34.84
CA LEU A 32 2.10 34.40 33.51
C LEU A 32 1.35 35.72 33.30
N SER A 33 2.09 36.82 33.06
CA SER A 33 1.53 38.17 32.86
C SER A 33 2.53 39.14 32.22
N SER A 34 2.86 38.90 30.95
CA SER A 34 3.45 39.88 30.03
C SER A 34 3.45 39.30 28.61
N MET A 35 3.22 40.12 27.59
CA MET A 35 3.55 39.71 26.21
C MET A 35 5.04 39.31 26.15
N GLU A 36 5.36 38.06 25.81
CA GLU A 36 6.75 37.66 25.53
C GLU A 36 7.15 38.28 24.19
N LEU A 37 7.70 39.50 24.27
CA LEU A 37 8.33 40.20 23.15
C LEU A 37 9.71 39.59 22.91
N ILE A 38 9.89 39.01 21.72
CA ILE A 38 11.07 38.22 21.37
C ILE A 38 12.01 39.10 20.53
N PRO A 39 13.24 39.39 21.01
CA PRO A 39 14.22 40.18 20.24
C PRO A 39 14.83 39.33 19.12
N ILE A 40 14.65 39.78 17.88
CA ILE A 40 15.15 39.13 16.66
C ILE A 40 15.87 40.15 15.80
N GLU A 41 17.09 39.83 15.36
CA GLU A 41 17.83 40.62 14.39
C GLU A 41 17.51 40.13 12.97
N PHE A 42 17.08 41.05 12.11
CA PHE A 42 16.81 40.79 10.70
C PHE A 42 17.96 41.32 9.83
N VAL A 43 18.60 40.43 9.08
CA VAL A 43 19.62 40.79 8.08
C VAL A 43 18.90 41.08 6.77
N LEU A 44 19.01 42.31 6.28
CA LEU A 44 18.31 42.81 5.12
C LEU A 44 19.07 42.51 3.81
N PRO A 45 18.37 42.45 2.65
CA PRO A 45 18.99 42.20 1.34
C PRO A 45 19.85 43.38 0.83
N THR A 46 19.70 44.57 1.41
CA THR A 46 20.44 45.80 1.08
C THR A 46 21.75 45.90 1.87
N SER A 47 22.70 46.70 1.37
CA SER A 47 24.00 46.94 2.01
C SER A 47 24.23 48.43 2.23
N GLN A 48 24.99 48.76 3.27
CA GLN A 48 25.29 50.15 3.61
C GLN A 48 26.07 50.86 2.49
N ARG A 49 25.82 52.16 2.28
CA ARG A 49 26.34 52.93 1.12
C ARG A 49 27.86 52.88 0.90
N ASN A 50 28.65 52.58 1.93
CA ASN A 50 30.12 52.59 1.89
C ASN A 50 30.78 51.24 2.25
N SER A 51 30.03 50.14 2.39
CA SER A 51 30.58 48.82 2.76
C SER A 51 29.77 47.66 2.17
N LYS A 52 30.43 46.52 1.88
CA LYS A 52 29.75 45.27 1.48
C LYS A 52 29.07 44.54 2.65
N THR A 53 28.82 45.23 3.78
CA THR A 53 28.14 44.65 4.93
C THR A 53 26.63 44.82 4.78
N PRO A 54 25.83 43.76 4.95
CA PRO A 54 24.38 43.86 4.87
C PRO A 54 23.84 44.76 5.98
N GLU A 55 22.73 45.43 5.73
CA GLU A 55 22.00 46.18 6.74
C GLU A 55 21.32 45.21 7.73
N THR A 56 21.20 45.61 9.00
CA THR A 56 20.46 44.82 10.01
C THR A 56 19.43 45.68 10.75
N ALA A 57 18.32 45.05 11.15
CA ALA A 57 17.22 45.67 11.88
C ALA A 57 16.82 44.80 13.08
N LEU A 58 16.98 45.31 14.29
CA LEU A 58 16.51 44.64 15.52
C LEU A 58 15.04 44.96 15.76
N LEU A 59 14.21 43.92 15.92
CA LEU A 59 12.79 44.03 16.23
C LEU A 59 12.41 43.19 17.45
N HIS A 60 11.43 43.68 18.21
CA HIS A 60 10.83 42.97 19.34
C HIS A 60 9.47 42.43 18.90
N VAL A 61 9.44 41.18 18.45
CA VAL A 61 8.27 40.56 17.82
C VAL A 61 7.39 39.91 18.89
N ALA A 62 6.07 40.12 18.81
CA ALA A 62 5.11 39.46 19.69
C ALA A 62 5.11 37.95 19.44
N GLY A 63 5.51 37.14 20.44
CA GLY A 63 5.59 35.67 20.29
C GLY A 63 4.25 34.98 19.94
N HIS A 64 3.12 35.63 20.20
CA HIS A 64 1.77 35.17 19.89
C HIS A 64 1.21 35.72 18.56
N GLY A 65 1.94 36.61 17.88
CA GLY A 65 1.64 37.00 16.50
C GLY A 65 2.06 35.93 15.50
N ASN A 66 1.68 36.09 14.23
CA ASN A 66 2.03 35.17 13.15
C ASN A 66 3.21 35.66 12.28
N VAL A 67 3.73 34.77 11.43
CA VAL A 67 4.85 35.06 10.53
C VAL A 67 4.52 36.17 9.51
N GLU A 68 3.28 36.24 9.02
CA GLU A 68 2.82 37.30 8.10
C GLU A 68 2.92 38.70 8.73
N GLN A 69 2.47 38.84 9.98
CA GLN A 69 2.59 40.06 10.78
C GLN A 69 4.06 40.40 11.07
N MET A 70 4.87 39.42 11.45
CA MET A 70 6.31 39.60 11.65
C MET A 70 6.98 40.10 10.37
N LYS A 71 6.65 39.52 9.21
CA LYS A 71 7.17 39.91 7.90
C LYS A 71 6.76 41.33 7.52
N ALA A 72 5.51 41.73 7.83
CA ALA A 72 5.02 43.08 7.63
C ALA A 72 5.74 44.11 8.53
N GLN A 73 5.97 43.79 9.81
CA GLN A 73 6.75 44.64 10.73
C GLN A 73 8.20 44.82 10.25
N VAL A 74 8.85 43.76 9.77
CA VAL A 74 10.18 43.81 9.14
C VAL A 74 10.17 44.70 7.90
N TRP A 75 9.13 44.62 7.07
CA TRP A 75 9.01 45.41 5.86
C TRP A 75 8.84 46.91 6.13
N LEU A 76 7.94 47.26 7.06
CA LEU A 76 7.74 48.63 7.52
C LEU A 76 9.03 49.19 8.13
N ARG A 77 9.73 48.39 8.95
CA ARG A 77 10.99 48.84 9.54
C ARG A 77 12.09 49.06 8.49
N ALA A 78 12.18 48.19 7.48
CA ALA A 78 13.14 48.36 6.38
C ALA A 78 12.87 49.64 5.57
N LEU A 79 11.61 49.99 5.33
CA LEU A 79 11.21 51.26 4.70
C LEU A 79 11.62 52.49 5.53
N GLU A 80 11.53 52.41 6.86
CA GLU A 80 11.96 53.49 7.77
C GLU A 80 13.49 53.65 7.87
N THR A 81 14.25 52.54 7.90
CA THR A 81 15.66 52.57 8.32
C THR A 81 16.69 52.28 7.22
N SER A 82 16.31 51.74 6.07
CA SER A 82 17.26 51.42 5.00
C SER A 82 17.72 52.67 4.23
N VAL A 83 19.01 52.78 3.91
CA VAL A 83 19.50 53.84 3.00
C VAL A 83 19.18 53.57 1.53
N ALA A 84 18.44 52.50 1.25
CA ALA A 84 17.93 52.09 -0.05
C ALA A 84 16.39 51.87 -0.06
N ALA A 85 15.62 52.70 0.66
CA ALA A 85 14.14 52.61 0.73
C ALA A 85 13.43 52.44 -0.63
N ASP A 86 13.94 53.06 -1.71
CA ASP A 86 13.41 52.89 -3.08
C ASP A 86 13.38 51.43 -3.57
N PHE A 87 14.25 50.56 -3.06
CA PHE A 87 14.23 49.12 -3.33
C PHE A 87 12.98 48.47 -2.73
N TYR A 88 12.64 48.84 -1.49
CA TYR A 88 11.49 48.35 -0.73
C TYR A 88 10.16 48.97 -1.18
N HIS A 89 10.19 50.13 -1.85
CA HIS A 89 9.00 50.71 -2.49
C HIS A 89 8.65 50.04 -3.84
N ARG A 90 9.64 49.48 -4.55
CA ARG A 90 9.42 48.82 -5.86
C ARG A 90 9.00 47.35 -5.77
N LEU A 91 9.22 46.70 -4.63
CA LEU A 91 8.92 45.29 -4.41
C LEU A 91 7.98 45.14 -3.21
N GLY A 92 7.10 44.14 -3.23
CA GLY A 92 6.29 43.76 -2.06
C GLY A 92 7.00 42.73 -1.17
N PRO A 93 6.60 42.57 0.11
CA PRO A 93 7.19 41.59 1.02
C PRO A 93 7.13 40.14 0.48
N ASP A 94 6.16 39.79 -0.35
CA ASP A 94 6.02 38.45 -0.96
C ASP A 94 7.13 38.08 -1.95
N HIS A 95 7.92 39.06 -2.39
CA HIS A 95 9.13 38.81 -3.19
C HIS A 95 10.31 38.32 -2.35
N PHE A 96 10.14 38.14 -1.03
CA PHE A 96 11.22 37.81 -0.09
C PHE A 96 10.89 36.59 0.77
N LEU A 97 11.93 35.78 0.99
CA LEU A 97 11.97 34.64 1.91
C LEU A 97 12.52 35.11 3.26
N LEU A 98 12.08 34.46 4.33
CA LEU A 98 12.67 34.59 5.66
C LEU A 98 13.47 33.33 5.98
N LEU A 99 14.80 33.43 5.99
CA LEU A 99 15.69 32.28 6.17
C LEU A 99 16.43 32.32 7.51
N TYR A 100 16.67 31.18 8.14
CA TYR A 100 17.57 31.05 9.29
C TYR A 100 18.54 29.89 9.11
N GLN A 101 19.65 29.93 9.84
CA GLN A 101 20.66 28.86 9.80
C GLN A 101 20.58 27.98 11.06
N LYS A 102 20.49 26.66 10.86
CA LYS A 102 20.50 25.63 11.92
C LYS A 102 21.46 24.52 11.51
N LYS A 103 22.44 24.20 12.38
CA LYS A 103 23.49 23.19 12.12
C LYS A 103 24.17 23.33 10.75
N GLY A 104 24.42 24.56 10.30
CA GLY A 104 25.04 24.87 9.01
C GLY A 104 24.09 24.92 7.79
N GLN A 105 22.89 24.35 7.89
CA GLN A 105 21.88 24.34 6.82
C GLN A 105 20.93 25.54 6.90
N TRP A 106 20.39 25.94 5.75
CA TRP A 106 19.42 27.02 5.60
C TRP A 106 17.99 26.49 5.61
N TYR A 107 17.16 27.07 6.46
CA TYR A 107 15.74 26.77 6.60
C TYR A 107 14.90 28.02 6.29
N GLU A 108 13.80 27.85 5.57
CA GLU A 108 12.81 28.89 5.33
C GLU A 108 11.69 28.84 6.38
N ILE A 109 11.37 30.00 6.93
CA ILE A 109 10.15 30.23 7.70
C ILE A 109 9.02 30.38 6.69
N TYR A 110 8.55 29.23 6.20
CA TYR A 110 7.70 29.11 5.02
C TYR A 110 6.23 29.44 5.31
N ASP A 111 5.70 28.97 6.44
CA ASP A 111 4.28 29.13 6.76
C ASP A 111 3.97 30.49 7.36
N LYS A 112 3.31 31.35 6.57
CA LYS A 112 2.91 32.70 6.99
C LYS A 112 1.90 32.73 8.14
N TYR A 113 1.14 31.66 8.35
CA TYR A 113 0.17 31.54 9.45
C TYR A 113 0.76 30.96 10.74
N GLN A 114 2.00 30.47 10.71
CA GLN A 114 2.66 29.92 11.89
C GLN A 114 2.83 31.00 12.97
N VAL A 115 2.58 30.64 14.22
CA VAL A 115 2.72 31.54 15.37
C VAL A 115 4.20 31.66 15.76
N VAL A 116 4.70 32.88 15.94
CA VAL A 116 6.15 33.17 16.04
C VAL A 116 6.85 32.34 17.13
N GLN A 117 6.25 32.18 18.32
CA GLN A 117 6.84 31.38 19.42
C GLN A 117 6.98 29.87 19.12
N THR A 118 6.32 29.34 18.08
CA THR A 118 6.42 27.92 17.70
C THR A 118 7.56 27.64 16.74
N LEU A 119 8.17 28.69 16.16
CA LEU A 119 9.29 28.59 15.23
C LEU A 119 10.46 27.80 15.83
N ASP A 120 10.96 26.82 15.07
CA ASP A 120 12.06 25.97 15.50
C ASP A 120 13.37 26.75 15.68
N CYS A 121 13.57 27.84 14.92
CA CYS A 121 14.72 28.72 15.09
C CYS A 121 14.83 29.29 16.53
N LEU A 122 13.72 29.71 17.13
CA LEU A 122 13.69 30.24 18.50
C LEU A 122 14.03 29.17 19.53
N ARG A 123 13.53 27.94 19.34
CA ARG A 123 13.83 26.79 20.21
C ARG A 123 15.32 26.45 20.13
N TYR A 124 15.85 26.38 18.92
CA TYR A 124 17.28 26.15 18.67
C TYR A 124 18.15 27.23 19.29
N TRP A 125 17.83 28.51 19.13
CA TRP A 125 18.58 29.62 19.73
C TRP A 125 18.53 29.64 21.25
N LYS A 126 17.37 29.33 21.86
CA LYS A 126 17.25 29.12 23.32
C LYS A 126 18.16 27.96 23.79
N MET A 127 18.27 26.87 23.03
CA MET A 127 19.17 25.74 23.34
C MET A 127 20.67 26.06 23.19
N VAL A 128 21.06 26.90 22.22
CA VAL A 128 22.48 27.30 22.01
C VAL A 128 22.84 28.63 22.69
N HIS A 129 21.99 29.13 23.60
CA HIS A 129 22.15 30.39 24.33
C HIS A 129 22.44 31.63 23.44
N ARG A 130 21.87 31.66 22.23
CA ARG A 130 22.02 32.78 21.28
C ARG A 130 20.83 33.73 21.39
N SER A 131 21.07 34.99 21.77
CA SER A 131 20.04 36.04 21.78
C SER A 131 20.68 37.42 21.55
N PRO A 132 20.19 38.24 20.60
CA PRO A 132 19.15 37.92 19.61
C PRO A 132 19.62 36.83 18.63
N GLY A 133 18.66 36.12 18.03
CA GLY A 133 18.90 35.29 16.87
C GLY A 133 18.78 36.08 15.56
N GLN A 134 19.26 35.50 14.46
CA GLN A 134 19.31 36.17 13.15
C GLN A 134 18.39 35.50 12.13
N ILE A 135 17.55 36.30 11.46
CA ILE A 135 16.75 35.91 10.29
C ILE A 135 17.24 36.73 9.08
N HIS A 136 17.52 36.06 7.97
CA HIS A 136 17.92 36.70 6.72
C HIS A 136 16.71 36.90 5.81
N VAL A 137 16.51 38.13 5.35
CA VAL A 137 15.50 38.50 4.36
C VAL A 137 16.14 38.39 2.98
N VAL A 138 15.73 37.39 2.18
CA VAL A 138 16.39 37.06 0.91
C VAL A 138 15.40 37.17 -0.25
N GLN A 139 15.78 37.85 -1.33
CA GLN A 139 14.92 37.99 -2.51
C GLN A 139 14.69 36.62 -3.17
N ARG A 140 13.42 36.28 -3.45
CA ARG A 140 13.03 35.10 -4.21
C ARG A 140 13.43 35.30 -5.68
N CYS A 141 14.35 34.47 -6.17
CA CYS A 141 14.75 34.46 -7.58
C CYS A 141 13.70 33.74 -8.44
N ALA A 142 13.57 34.14 -9.71
CA ALA A 142 12.81 33.38 -10.69
C ALA A 142 13.48 32.03 -10.99
N PRO A 143 12.73 30.96 -11.31
CA PRO A 143 13.31 29.68 -11.70
C PRO A 143 14.13 29.81 -12.98
N SER A 144 15.24 29.06 -13.08
CA SER A 144 16.08 29.04 -14.28
C SER A 144 15.42 28.23 -15.40
N GLU A 145 15.85 28.43 -16.65
CA GLU A 145 15.43 27.58 -17.78
C GLU A 145 15.74 26.09 -17.53
N GLU A 146 16.88 25.79 -16.90
CA GLU A 146 17.24 24.42 -16.52
C GLU A 146 16.29 23.85 -15.44
N THR A 147 15.78 24.69 -14.54
CA THR A 147 14.81 24.29 -13.50
C THR A 147 13.47 23.95 -14.15
N LEU A 148 13.02 24.77 -15.11
CA LEU A 148 11.79 24.56 -15.87
C LEU A 148 11.89 23.31 -16.76
N ALA A 149 13.01 23.13 -17.48
CA ALA A 149 13.24 21.94 -18.29
C ALA A 149 13.23 20.64 -17.46
N PHE A 150 13.82 20.67 -16.27
CA PHE A 150 13.77 19.53 -15.35
C PHE A 150 12.34 19.30 -14.80
N GLN A 151 11.59 20.35 -14.47
CA GLN A 151 10.17 20.22 -14.09
C GLN A 151 9.35 19.57 -15.21
N HIS A 152 9.53 19.96 -16.47
CA HIS A 152 8.85 19.35 -17.61
C HIS A 152 9.20 17.86 -17.77
N GLN A 153 10.47 17.47 -17.57
CA GLN A 153 10.88 16.06 -17.56
C GLN A 153 10.17 15.27 -16.45
N LEU A 154 10.08 15.84 -15.23
CA LEU A 154 9.37 15.21 -14.12
C LEU A 154 7.87 15.06 -14.43
N THR A 155 7.21 16.12 -14.91
CA THR A 155 5.79 16.09 -15.30
C THR A 155 5.51 15.02 -16.36
N ALA A 156 6.39 14.84 -17.35
CA ALA A 156 6.26 13.78 -18.36
C ALA A 156 6.42 12.36 -17.76
N LEU A 157 7.37 12.15 -16.83
CA LEU A 157 7.55 10.87 -16.14
C LEU A 157 6.36 10.54 -15.24
N ILE A 158 5.84 11.52 -14.50
CA ILE A 158 4.71 11.41 -13.59
C ILE A 158 3.40 11.15 -14.36
N GLY A 159 3.21 11.80 -15.52
CA GLY A 159 1.96 11.80 -16.27
C GLY A 159 0.90 12.76 -15.70
N TYR A 160 1.28 13.64 -14.78
CA TYR A 160 0.43 14.68 -14.19
C TYR A 160 1.28 15.90 -13.82
N ASP A 161 0.71 17.10 -13.95
CA ASP A 161 1.39 18.34 -13.57
C ASP A 161 1.16 18.66 -12.09
N VAL A 162 2.18 18.42 -11.28
CA VAL A 162 2.20 18.75 -9.83
C VAL A 162 2.18 20.25 -9.53
N THR A 163 2.31 21.11 -10.54
CA THR A 163 2.17 22.57 -10.39
C THR A 163 0.77 23.08 -10.74
N ASP A 164 -0.13 22.20 -11.16
CA ASP A 164 -1.54 22.52 -11.46
C ASP A 164 -2.33 22.86 -10.19
N VAL A 165 -2.70 24.14 -10.06
CA VAL A 165 -3.58 24.66 -9.00
C VAL A 165 -5.01 24.93 -9.47
N SER A 166 -5.41 24.44 -10.67
CA SER A 166 -6.76 24.66 -11.20
C SER A 166 -7.85 23.94 -10.41
N ASN A 167 -7.53 22.79 -9.80
CA ASN A 167 -8.43 21.96 -9.00
C ASN A 167 -7.94 21.83 -7.53
N VAL A 168 -7.64 22.96 -6.89
CA VAL A 168 -7.43 23.03 -5.44
C VAL A 168 -8.27 24.14 -4.83
N HIS A 169 -8.57 24.01 -3.53
CA HIS A 169 -9.30 25.02 -2.75
C HIS A 169 -8.50 25.51 -1.52
N ASP A 170 -7.25 25.06 -1.41
CA ASP A 170 -6.22 25.48 -0.46
C ASP A 170 -4.82 25.16 -1.04
N ASP A 171 -3.77 25.33 -0.24
CA ASP A 171 -2.38 25.10 -0.62
C ASP A 171 -1.75 23.82 -0.03
N GLU A 172 -2.54 22.83 0.41
CA GLU A 172 -2.02 21.61 1.06
C GLU A 172 -1.05 20.82 0.17
N LEU A 173 -1.30 20.78 -1.15
CA LEU A 173 -0.40 20.15 -2.11
C LEU A 173 0.98 20.83 -2.13
N GLU A 174 1.03 22.16 -2.24
CA GLU A 174 2.29 22.91 -2.27
C GLU A 174 3.00 22.83 -0.91
N PHE A 175 2.27 22.98 0.20
CA PHE A 175 2.77 22.74 1.55
C PHE A 175 3.41 21.34 1.69
N THR A 176 2.79 20.31 1.11
CA THR A 176 3.34 18.95 1.11
C THR A 176 4.61 18.84 0.26
N ARG A 177 4.63 19.40 -0.95
CA ARG A 177 5.83 19.46 -1.82
C ARG A 177 7.02 20.05 -1.06
N ARG A 178 6.77 21.14 -0.31
CA ARG A 178 7.76 21.83 0.53
C ARG A 178 8.21 21.00 1.73
N ARG A 179 7.30 20.30 2.45
CA ARG A 179 7.68 19.46 3.60
C ARG A 179 8.40 18.17 3.22
N LEU A 180 8.15 17.59 2.04
CA LEU A 180 8.83 16.38 1.57
C LEU A 180 10.29 16.61 1.13
N VAL A 181 10.73 17.86 0.97
CA VAL A 181 12.15 18.22 0.71
C VAL A 181 13.07 17.68 1.79
N THR A 182 12.75 17.97 3.07
CA THR A 182 13.59 17.63 4.22
C THR A 182 13.83 16.11 4.38
N PRO A 183 12.82 15.22 4.41
CA PRO A 183 13.05 13.78 4.50
C PRO A 183 13.76 13.21 3.26
N ARG A 184 13.47 13.72 2.05
CA ARG A 184 14.17 13.32 0.82
C ARG A 184 15.66 13.68 0.88
N MET A 185 16.00 14.91 1.29
CA MET A 185 17.39 15.35 1.42
C MET A 185 18.14 14.59 2.52
N ALA A 186 17.48 14.29 3.65
CA ALA A 186 18.05 13.50 4.73
C ALA A 186 18.41 12.08 4.27
N GLU A 187 17.54 11.42 3.52
CA GLU A 187 17.80 10.06 3.02
C GLU A 187 18.86 10.05 1.90
N VAL A 188 18.82 11.00 0.95
CA VAL A 188 19.84 11.14 -0.10
C VAL A 188 21.24 11.40 0.48
N ALA A 189 21.35 12.15 1.58
CA ALA A 189 22.62 12.38 2.28
C ALA A 189 23.04 11.22 3.19
N GLY A 190 22.11 10.36 3.62
CA GLY A 190 22.34 9.26 4.57
C GLY A 190 22.57 7.89 3.93
N ARG A 191 22.19 7.69 2.66
CA ARG A 191 22.36 6.40 1.96
C ARG A 191 23.84 6.14 1.60
N ASP A 192 24.27 4.89 1.70
CA ASP A 192 25.58 4.49 1.18
C ASP A 192 25.57 4.51 -0.37
N PRO A 193 26.50 5.22 -1.03
CA PRO A 193 26.48 5.39 -2.47
C PRO A 193 26.78 4.11 -3.25
N LYS A 194 27.63 3.21 -2.72
CA LYS A 194 27.98 1.94 -3.37
C LYS A 194 26.84 0.93 -3.26
N LEU A 195 26.28 0.76 -2.07
CA LEU A 195 25.13 -0.12 -1.83
C LEU A 195 23.88 0.39 -2.54
N TYR A 196 23.68 1.71 -2.68
CA TYR A 196 22.60 2.24 -3.51
C TYR A 196 22.79 1.91 -4.99
N ALA A 197 24.01 2.09 -5.52
CA ALA A 197 24.31 1.79 -6.92
C ALA A 197 24.04 0.31 -7.27
N MET A 198 24.52 -0.60 -6.41
CA MET A 198 24.49 -2.06 -6.62
C MET A 198 23.25 -2.78 -6.03
N HIS A 199 22.53 -2.15 -5.11
CA HIS A 199 21.24 -2.56 -4.54
C HIS A 199 21.08 -4.08 -4.23
N PRO A 200 21.92 -4.66 -3.35
CA PRO A 200 21.92 -6.10 -3.08
C PRO A 200 20.55 -6.60 -2.57
N TRP A 201 20.00 -7.61 -3.25
CA TRP A 201 18.71 -8.22 -2.87
C TRP A 201 18.93 -9.43 -1.97
N VAL A 202 18.70 -9.21 -0.66
CA VAL A 202 19.04 -10.12 0.44
C VAL A 202 17.89 -10.23 1.43
N THR A 203 17.88 -11.30 2.21
CA THR A 203 16.96 -11.50 3.35
C THR A 203 17.73 -11.95 4.59
N SER A 204 17.26 -11.53 5.77
CA SER A 204 17.75 -11.99 7.08
C SER A 204 17.08 -13.30 7.56
N LYS A 205 16.02 -13.75 6.88
CA LYS A 205 15.28 -14.99 7.20
C LYS A 205 16.23 -16.20 7.17
N PRO A 206 16.04 -17.23 8.02
CA PRO A 206 16.82 -18.46 7.94
C PRO A 206 16.61 -19.17 6.58
N LEU A 207 17.45 -20.17 6.27
CA LEU A 207 17.16 -21.08 5.16
C LEU A 207 16.08 -22.09 5.59
N PRO A 208 15.01 -22.27 4.81
CA PRO A 208 14.01 -23.31 5.04
C PRO A 208 14.60 -24.73 4.98
N GLU A 209 13.95 -25.70 5.61
CA GLU A 209 14.42 -27.09 5.67
C GLU A 209 14.62 -27.70 4.27
N TYR A 210 13.76 -27.37 3.30
CA TYR A 210 13.86 -27.87 1.93
C TYR A 210 15.06 -27.29 1.16
N LEU A 211 15.50 -26.06 1.43
CA LEU A 211 16.73 -25.50 0.86
C LEU A 211 17.98 -26.01 1.58
N LEU A 212 17.94 -26.21 2.90
CA LEU A 212 19.05 -26.81 3.65
C LEU A 212 19.41 -28.20 3.11
N LYS A 213 18.41 -29.01 2.71
CA LYS A 213 18.62 -30.31 2.05
C LYS A 213 19.34 -30.25 0.69
N LYS A 214 19.34 -29.09 0.01
CA LYS A 214 20.06 -28.88 -1.27
C LYS A 214 21.55 -28.56 -1.05
N ILE A 215 21.94 -28.08 0.14
CA ILE A 215 23.32 -27.71 0.47
C ILE A 215 24.04 -28.90 1.09
N THR A 216 25.11 -29.37 0.44
CA THR A 216 25.91 -30.51 0.95
C THR A 216 27.13 -30.01 1.73
N ASN A 217 27.30 -30.47 2.96
CA ASN A 217 28.42 -30.12 3.85
C ASN A 217 28.65 -28.61 4.02
N ASN A 218 27.56 -27.83 4.12
CA ASN A 218 27.57 -26.36 4.19
C ASN A 218 28.32 -25.67 3.04
N CYS A 219 28.36 -26.30 1.86
CA CYS A 219 29.10 -25.79 0.71
C CYS A 219 28.18 -25.55 -0.49
N ILE A 220 28.46 -24.47 -1.23
CA ILE A 220 27.78 -24.11 -2.48
C ILE A 220 28.83 -24.11 -3.61
N PHE A 221 28.42 -24.53 -4.80
CA PHE A 221 29.22 -24.39 -6.02
C PHE A 221 28.76 -23.17 -6.79
N ILE A 222 29.71 -22.31 -7.17
CA ILE A 222 29.47 -21.12 -7.98
C ILE A 222 30.45 -21.10 -9.15
N ILE A 223 30.02 -20.57 -10.30
CA ILE A 223 30.79 -20.50 -11.53
C ILE A 223 31.06 -19.04 -11.83
N ILE A 224 32.32 -18.61 -11.72
CA ILE A 224 32.72 -17.23 -11.97
C ILE A 224 33.25 -17.11 -13.40
N HIS A 225 32.70 -16.16 -14.17
CA HIS A 225 33.01 -15.87 -15.57
C HIS A 225 33.77 -14.55 -15.71
N ARG A 226 34.73 -14.50 -16.64
CA ARG A 226 35.41 -13.27 -17.07
C ARG A 226 35.83 -13.43 -18.55
N SER A 227 35.44 -12.48 -19.39
CA SER A 227 35.53 -12.61 -20.86
C SER A 227 34.88 -13.93 -21.32
N THR A 228 35.61 -14.81 -22.01
CA THR A 228 35.18 -16.15 -22.42
C THR A 228 35.61 -17.26 -21.44
N THR A 229 36.35 -16.92 -20.38
CA THR A 229 36.93 -17.88 -19.44
C THR A 229 36.05 -18.00 -18.19
N SER A 230 35.83 -19.22 -17.72
CA SER A 230 35.07 -19.49 -16.49
C SER A 230 35.80 -20.43 -15.55
N GLN A 231 35.48 -20.37 -14.27
CA GLN A 231 36.06 -21.23 -13.24
C GLN A 231 35.02 -21.54 -12.16
N THR A 232 34.68 -22.82 -12.02
CA THR A 232 33.89 -23.30 -10.89
C THR A 232 34.72 -23.27 -9.61
N ILE A 233 34.16 -22.71 -8.55
CA ILE A 233 34.71 -22.77 -7.19
C ILE A 233 33.68 -23.30 -6.21
N LYS A 234 34.17 -23.92 -5.14
CA LYS A 234 33.38 -24.42 -4.03
C LYS A 234 33.64 -23.48 -2.85
N VAL A 235 32.58 -22.88 -2.33
CA VAL A 235 32.60 -21.89 -1.24
C VAL A 235 31.77 -22.40 -0.06
N SER A 236 32.00 -21.86 1.14
CA SER A 236 31.07 -22.04 2.25
C SER A 236 29.76 -21.31 1.94
N ALA A 237 28.63 -21.85 2.39
CA ALA A 237 27.35 -21.14 2.32
C ALA A 237 27.34 -19.85 3.17
N ASP A 238 28.25 -19.76 4.14
CA ASP A 238 28.44 -18.63 5.04
C ASP A 238 29.46 -17.58 4.55
N ASP A 239 30.19 -17.84 3.46
CA ASP A 239 31.19 -16.90 2.93
C ASP A 239 30.51 -15.60 2.44
N THR A 240 31.10 -14.45 2.76
CA THR A 240 30.70 -13.16 2.18
C THR A 240 31.29 -12.98 0.78
N PRO A 241 30.67 -12.19 -0.12
CA PRO A 241 31.22 -11.90 -1.45
C PRO A 241 32.67 -11.43 -1.46
N GLY A 242 33.10 -10.62 -0.47
CA GLY A 242 34.50 -10.22 -0.31
C GLY A 242 35.44 -11.39 -0.02
N THR A 243 35.03 -12.31 0.86
CA THR A 243 35.75 -13.56 1.16
C THR A 243 35.87 -14.45 -0.08
N ILE A 244 34.79 -14.54 -0.85
CA ILE A 244 34.74 -15.30 -2.10
C ILE A 244 35.71 -14.73 -3.14
N LEU A 245 35.72 -13.40 -3.32
CA LEU A 245 36.66 -12.72 -4.21
C LEU A 245 38.11 -12.94 -3.77
N GLN A 246 38.44 -12.76 -2.49
CA GLN A 246 39.79 -12.99 -1.97
C GLN A 246 40.27 -14.45 -2.20
N SER A 247 39.39 -15.42 -1.93
CA SER A 247 39.64 -16.85 -2.19
C SER A 247 39.85 -17.15 -3.68
N PHE A 248 39.01 -16.57 -4.54
CA PHE A 248 39.13 -16.68 -6.00
C PHE A 248 40.46 -16.10 -6.51
N PHE A 249 40.82 -14.88 -6.11
CA PHE A 249 42.08 -14.23 -6.50
C PHE A 249 43.31 -15.00 -6.00
N THR A 250 43.26 -15.54 -4.78
CA THR A 250 44.32 -16.42 -4.24
C THR A 250 44.49 -17.68 -5.09
N LYS A 251 43.39 -18.34 -5.46
CA LYS A 251 43.38 -19.55 -6.30
C LYS A 251 43.82 -19.28 -7.75
N MET A 252 43.48 -18.10 -8.29
CA MET A 252 43.73 -17.70 -9.67
C MET A 252 44.97 -16.81 -9.86
N ALA A 253 45.78 -16.58 -8.81
CA ALA A 253 46.95 -15.69 -8.85
C ALA A 253 47.93 -16.03 -10.01
N LYS A 254 48.18 -17.31 -10.28
CA LYS A 254 49.04 -17.80 -11.38
C LYS A 254 48.34 -17.85 -12.75
N LYS A 255 47.08 -17.45 -12.83
CA LYS A 255 46.20 -17.51 -14.01
C LYS A 255 45.53 -16.18 -14.35
N LYS A 256 45.87 -15.06 -13.68
CA LYS A 256 45.29 -13.73 -13.95
C LYS A 256 45.31 -13.36 -15.44
N SER A 257 46.44 -13.61 -16.10
CA SER A 257 46.62 -13.36 -17.54
C SER A 257 45.75 -14.23 -18.47
N LEU A 258 45.23 -15.37 -18.01
CA LEU A 258 44.31 -16.24 -18.76
C LEU A 258 42.83 -15.80 -18.61
N MET A 259 42.55 -14.82 -17.74
CA MET A 259 41.21 -14.27 -17.50
C MET A 259 41.13 -12.78 -17.84
N ASP A 260 42.08 -12.24 -18.62
CA ASP A 260 42.17 -10.81 -18.95
C ASP A 260 42.14 -9.88 -17.71
N ILE A 261 42.76 -10.32 -16.60
CA ILE A 261 42.90 -9.52 -15.37
C ILE A 261 44.32 -8.91 -15.35
N PRO A 262 44.46 -7.58 -15.46
CA PRO A 262 45.73 -6.89 -15.31
C PRO A 262 46.40 -7.16 -13.96
N GLU A 263 47.74 -7.23 -13.94
CA GLU A 263 48.50 -7.42 -12.68
C GLU A 263 48.31 -6.28 -11.68
N SER A 264 48.03 -5.07 -12.18
CA SER A 264 47.73 -3.87 -11.37
C SER A 264 46.39 -3.93 -10.64
N GLN A 265 45.48 -4.85 -11.01
CA GLN A 265 44.16 -4.98 -10.38
C GLN A 265 44.11 -6.12 -9.36
N ASN A 266 43.33 -5.88 -8.30
CA ASN A 266 43.16 -6.76 -7.14
C ASN A 266 41.66 -6.99 -6.85
N GLU A 267 41.37 -7.81 -5.84
CA GLU A 267 40.00 -8.20 -5.46
C GLU A 267 39.06 -7.03 -5.12
N GLN A 268 39.60 -5.86 -4.72
CA GLN A 268 38.81 -4.66 -4.39
C GLN A 268 38.33 -3.88 -5.63
N ASP A 269 38.91 -4.13 -6.80
CA ASP A 269 38.57 -3.46 -8.07
C ASP A 269 37.35 -4.09 -8.77
N PHE A 270 36.84 -5.21 -8.25
CA PHE A 270 35.80 -6.04 -8.89
C PHE A 270 34.58 -6.28 -8.00
N VAL A 271 33.49 -6.68 -8.64
CA VAL A 271 32.24 -7.13 -8.02
C VAL A 271 31.76 -8.45 -8.63
N LEU A 272 31.04 -9.25 -7.85
CA LEU A 272 30.27 -10.39 -8.34
C LEU A 272 28.89 -9.91 -8.77
N ARG A 273 28.58 -10.04 -10.06
CA ARG A 273 27.25 -9.75 -10.63
C ARG A 273 26.64 -11.02 -11.22
N VAL A 274 25.32 -11.16 -11.22
CA VAL A 274 24.64 -12.30 -11.84
C VAL A 274 24.78 -12.23 -13.37
N CYS A 275 25.11 -13.36 -14.01
CA CYS A 275 25.20 -13.42 -15.48
C CYS A 275 23.87 -13.07 -16.14
N GLY A 276 23.86 -12.06 -17.03
CA GLY A 276 22.67 -11.63 -17.75
C GLY A 276 21.69 -10.74 -16.96
N ARG A 277 22.01 -10.33 -15.73
CA ARG A 277 21.16 -9.49 -14.87
C ARG A 277 21.96 -8.37 -14.18
N ASP A 278 21.33 -7.22 -14.00
CA ASP A 278 21.87 -6.10 -13.20
C ASP A 278 21.64 -6.35 -11.70
N GLU A 279 22.21 -7.44 -11.18
CA GLU A 279 21.97 -7.92 -9.81
C GLU A 279 23.29 -8.32 -9.17
N TYR A 280 23.62 -7.73 -8.02
CA TYR A 280 24.97 -7.73 -7.46
C TYR A 280 25.05 -8.44 -6.11
N LEU A 281 26.06 -9.30 -5.95
CA LEU A 281 26.36 -9.99 -4.70
C LEU A 281 27.45 -9.18 -3.97
N VAL A 282 27.03 -8.30 -3.04
CA VAL A 282 27.89 -7.35 -2.32
C VAL A 282 27.48 -7.12 -0.86
N GLY A 283 28.41 -6.61 -0.08
CA GLY A 283 28.25 -6.31 1.35
C GLY A 283 28.59 -7.48 2.26
N GLU A 284 28.50 -7.25 3.57
CA GLU A 284 28.82 -8.23 4.62
C GLU A 284 27.69 -9.25 4.86
N THR A 285 27.13 -9.77 3.77
CA THR A 285 26.03 -10.73 3.79
C THR A 285 26.52 -12.11 3.33
N PRO A 286 26.23 -13.20 4.05
CA PRO A 286 26.51 -14.57 3.59
C PRO A 286 25.90 -14.88 2.23
N ILE A 287 26.61 -15.59 1.34
CA ILE A 287 26.13 -15.89 -0.01
C ILE A 287 24.76 -16.60 -0.04
N LYS A 288 24.47 -17.45 0.96
CA LYS A 288 23.16 -18.14 1.10
C LYS A 288 21.95 -17.22 1.38
N ASN A 289 22.19 -15.94 1.71
CA ASN A 289 21.14 -14.96 2.04
C ASN A 289 20.78 -14.03 0.87
N PHE A 290 21.42 -14.18 -0.29
CA PHE A 290 21.00 -13.50 -1.52
C PHE A 290 19.82 -14.23 -2.17
N GLN A 291 18.79 -13.49 -2.59
CA GLN A 291 17.57 -14.11 -3.13
C GLN A 291 17.83 -14.88 -4.43
N TRP A 292 18.74 -14.40 -5.29
CA TRP A 292 19.18 -15.15 -6.48
C TRP A 292 19.79 -16.52 -6.14
N VAL A 293 20.61 -16.59 -5.08
CA VAL A 293 21.23 -17.86 -4.65
C VAL A 293 20.17 -18.82 -4.11
N ARG A 294 19.19 -18.32 -3.35
CA ARG A 294 18.04 -19.12 -2.89
C ARG A 294 17.19 -19.62 -4.05
N HIS A 295 16.98 -18.79 -5.08
CA HIS A 295 16.27 -19.16 -6.30
C HIS A 295 16.97 -20.31 -7.05
N CYS A 296 18.26 -20.19 -7.32
CA CYS A 296 19.02 -21.27 -7.98
C CYS A 296 19.00 -22.57 -7.15
N LEU A 297 19.16 -22.48 -5.82
CA LEU A 297 19.06 -23.64 -4.92
C LEU A 297 17.67 -24.30 -4.92
N LYS A 298 16.59 -23.51 -4.98
CA LYS A 298 15.19 -24.00 -5.10
C LYS A 298 15.01 -24.77 -6.41
N ASN A 299 15.42 -24.18 -7.53
CA ASN A 299 15.21 -24.76 -8.86
C ASN A 299 16.17 -25.93 -9.17
N GLY A 300 17.33 -25.99 -8.51
CA GLY A 300 18.42 -26.92 -8.84
C GLY A 300 19.32 -26.42 -9.98
N GLU A 301 19.40 -25.10 -10.15
CA GLU A 301 20.20 -24.43 -11.19
C GLU A 301 21.63 -24.15 -10.70
N GLU A 302 22.56 -24.06 -11.66
CA GLU A 302 23.93 -23.62 -11.38
C GLU A 302 23.98 -22.11 -11.12
N ILE A 303 24.80 -21.68 -10.17
CA ILE A 303 24.95 -20.25 -9.83
C ILE A 303 26.07 -19.65 -10.68
N HIS A 304 25.70 -18.96 -11.76
CA HIS A 304 26.63 -18.27 -12.65
C HIS A 304 26.76 -16.79 -12.30
N LEU A 305 27.98 -16.35 -12.05
CA LEU A 305 28.34 -14.98 -11.70
C LEU A 305 29.42 -14.46 -12.67
N VAL A 306 29.34 -13.20 -13.07
CA VAL A 306 30.41 -12.51 -13.81
C VAL A 306 31.23 -11.66 -12.86
N LEU A 307 32.56 -11.67 -13.04
CA LEU A 307 33.49 -10.78 -12.39
C LEU A 307 33.54 -9.46 -13.16
N ASP A 308 32.84 -8.45 -12.65
CA ASP A 308 32.61 -7.16 -13.32
C ASP A 308 33.24 -6.00 -12.54
N THR A 309 33.30 -4.81 -13.14
CA THR A 309 33.71 -3.59 -12.41
C THR A 309 32.50 -3.04 -11.63
N PRO A 310 32.64 -2.59 -10.37
CA PRO A 310 31.54 -1.95 -9.64
C PRO A 310 30.98 -0.74 -10.41
N PRO A 311 29.65 -0.56 -10.48
CA PRO A 311 29.05 0.61 -11.13
C PRO A 311 29.45 1.89 -10.39
N ASP A 312 29.82 2.93 -11.14
CA ASP A 312 30.23 4.22 -10.59
C ASP A 312 29.05 4.92 -9.87
N PRO A 313 29.11 5.15 -8.54
CA PRO A 313 28.05 5.83 -7.82
C PRO A 313 27.83 7.29 -8.25
N ALA A 314 28.76 7.92 -8.98
CA ALA A 314 28.55 9.24 -9.54
C ALA A 314 27.40 9.28 -10.58
N LEU A 315 27.04 8.14 -11.18
CA LEU A 315 25.86 8.01 -12.04
C LEU A 315 24.53 8.21 -11.28
N ASP A 316 24.53 7.98 -9.96
CA ASP A 316 23.39 8.22 -9.07
C ASP A 316 23.42 9.61 -8.42
N GLN A 317 24.23 10.55 -8.93
CA GLN A 317 24.24 11.93 -8.49
C GLN A 317 22.82 12.53 -8.55
N VAL A 318 22.48 13.31 -7.55
CA VAL A 318 21.20 14.02 -7.43
C VAL A 318 21.43 15.49 -7.77
N ARG A 319 20.51 16.10 -8.54
CA ARG A 319 20.56 17.54 -8.85
C ARG A 319 20.56 18.35 -7.56
N LYS A 320 21.35 19.44 -7.52
CA LYS A 320 21.37 20.38 -6.40
C LYS A 320 19.94 20.86 -6.11
N GLU A 321 19.51 20.76 -4.86
CA GLU A 321 18.23 21.34 -4.45
C GLU A 321 18.32 22.87 -4.39
N GLU A 322 17.33 23.52 -4.98
CA GLU A 322 17.18 24.97 -5.11
C GLU A 322 16.25 25.53 -4.01
N TRP A 323 15.38 24.68 -3.45
CA TRP A 323 14.50 25.01 -2.34
C TRP A 323 15.24 24.97 -0.98
N PRO A 324 15.14 26.03 -0.14
CA PRO A 324 15.53 25.96 1.25
C PRO A 324 14.75 24.88 2.01
N LEU A 325 15.34 24.33 3.07
CA LEU A 325 14.66 23.32 3.89
C LEU A 325 13.48 23.93 4.66
N VAL A 326 12.52 23.11 5.02
CA VAL A 326 11.37 23.48 5.86
C VAL A 326 11.38 22.60 7.10
N ASP A 327 11.19 23.18 8.28
CA ASP A 327 11.30 22.46 9.55
C ASP A 327 10.01 21.74 9.95
N ASP A 328 10.12 20.71 10.80
CA ASP A 328 8.98 19.90 11.24
C ASP A 328 7.97 20.65 12.12
N CYS A 329 8.32 21.86 12.63
CA CYS A 329 7.38 22.73 13.35
C CYS A 329 6.57 23.64 12.41
N THR A 330 6.81 23.62 11.10
CA THR A 330 6.00 24.33 10.11
C THR A 330 4.53 23.87 10.17
N GLY A 331 3.58 24.80 10.15
CA GLY A 331 2.15 24.52 10.36
C GLY A 331 1.72 24.39 11.82
N VAL A 332 2.60 24.66 12.81
CA VAL A 332 2.26 24.52 14.24
C VAL A 332 1.76 25.83 14.85
N THR A 333 0.53 25.81 15.34
CA THR A 333 -0.18 26.95 15.94
C THR A 333 0.17 27.20 17.41
N GLY A 334 0.24 26.16 18.25
CA GLY A 334 0.68 26.29 19.65
C GLY A 334 -0.03 25.35 20.62
N TYR A 335 0.20 25.54 21.92
CA TYR A 335 -0.50 24.83 23.00
C TYR A 335 -1.75 25.59 23.47
N HIS A 336 -2.65 24.92 24.20
CA HIS A 336 -3.91 25.52 24.64
C HIS A 336 -3.70 26.73 25.56
N GLU A 337 -2.74 26.68 26.48
CA GLU A 337 -2.41 27.78 27.40
C GLU A 337 -1.94 29.04 26.64
N GLN A 338 -1.27 28.84 25.50
CA GLN A 338 -0.80 29.91 24.62
C GLN A 338 -1.95 30.52 23.80
N LEU A 339 -2.91 29.69 23.36
CA LEU A 339 -3.98 30.06 22.43
C LEU A 339 -5.32 30.41 23.12
N THR A 340 -5.49 30.11 24.41
CA THR A 340 -6.77 30.36 25.09
C THR A 340 -7.06 31.85 25.22
N ILE A 341 -8.33 32.24 25.06
CA ILE A 341 -8.82 33.61 25.28
C ILE A 341 -9.07 33.92 26.76
N HIS A 342 -9.17 32.89 27.61
CA HIS A 342 -9.53 33.07 29.01
C HIS A 342 -8.40 33.77 29.79
N GLY A 343 -8.73 34.95 30.36
CA GLY A 343 -7.80 35.74 31.16
C GLY A 343 -6.77 36.55 30.37
N LYS A 344 -6.96 36.72 29.04
CA LYS A 344 -6.13 37.59 28.19
C LYS A 344 -6.90 38.81 27.70
N ASP A 345 -6.15 39.85 27.35
CA ASP A 345 -6.70 41.03 26.69
C ASP A 345 -7.11 40.68 25.25
N HIS A 346 -8.32 41.04 24.84
CA HIS A 346 -8.85 40.73 23.51
C HIS A 346 -8.03 41.40 22.39
N GLU A 347 -7.44 42.58 22.62
CA GLU A 347 -6.57 43.25 21.64
C GLU A 347 -5.25 42.49 21.41
N SER A 348 -4.89 41.55 22.31
CA SER A 348 -3.71 40.68 22.20
C SER A 348 -3.99 39.30 21.57
N VAL A 349 -5.23 39.02 21.13
CA VAL A 349 -5.60 37.71 20.57
C VAL A 349 -5.49 37.73 19.05
N PHE A 350 -4.51 36.99 18.50
CA PHE A 350 -4.37 36.79 17.04
C PHE A 350 -4.84 35.41 16.56
N THR A 351 -5.01 34.44 17.46
CA THR A 351 -5.50 33.08 17.15
C THR A 351 -6.14 32.50 18.41
N VAL A 352 -7.27 31.82 18.26
CA VAL A 352 -8.11 31.32 19.35
C VAL A 352 -7.98 29.80 19.46
N SER A 353 -7.92 29.27 20.68
CA SER A 353 -7.94 27.81 20.89
C SER A 353 -9.31 27.22 20.56
N LEU A 354 -9.33 26.20 19.70
CA LEU A 354 -10.53 25.42 19.36
C LEU A 354 -11.23 24.83 20.60
N TRP A 355 -10.48 24.55 21.67
CA TRP A 355 -11.05 24.00 22.91
C TRP A 355 -11.89 25.01 23.72
N ASP A 356 -11.72 26.32 23.51
CA ASP A 356 -12.58 27.35 24.12
C ASP A 356 -13.96 27.45 23.41
N CYS A 357 -14.10 26.85 22.23
CA CYS A 357 -15.30 26.98 21.39
C CYS A 357 -16.40 25.98 21.76
N ASP A 358 -17.17 26.29 22.82
CA ASP A 358 -18.28 25.44 23.30
C ASP A 358 -19.54 25.44 22.40
N ARG A 359 -19.59 26.29 21.36
CA ARG A 359 -20.70 26.35 20.40
C ARG A 359 -20.79 25.06 19.57
N LYS A 360 -22.01 24.66 19.21
CA LYS A 360 -22.27 23.60 18.22
C LYS A 360 -21.74 23.96 16.83
N PHE A 361 -21.20 22.98 16.13
CA PHE A 361 -20.80 23.13 14.72
C PHE A 361 -22.03 23.23 13.81
N ARG A 362 -21.96 24.05 12.76
CA ARG A 362 -23.01 24.20 11.75
C ARG A 362 -22.44 24.55 10.37
N VAL A 363 -23.14 24.14 9.32
CA VAL A 363 -22.87 24.52 7.92
C VAL A 363 -24.14 25.05 7.27
N LYS A 364 -24.03 26.05 6.40
CA LYS A 364 -25.13 26.50 5.56
C LYS A 364 -25.05 25.82 4.20
N ILE A 365 -26.09 25.09 3.82
CA ILE A 365 -26.25 24.56 2.47
C ILE A 365 -26.93 25.65 1.64
N ARG A 366 -26.21 26.28 0.69
CA ARG A 366 -26.79 27.29 -0.20
C ARG A 366 -27.60 26.64 -1.29
N GLY A 367 -26.98 25.78 -2.09
CA GLY A 367 -27.61 25.08 -3.20
C GLY A 367 -26.68 24.07 -3.86
N ILE A 368 -27.20 23.40 -4.89
CA ILE A 368 -26.47 22.50 -5.78
C ILE A 368 -26.75 22.89 -7.22
N ASP A 369 -25.77 22.65 -8.08
CA ASP A 369 -25.77 23.07 -9.49
C ASP A 369 -25.23 21.94 -10.37
N ILE A 370 -25.99 21.50 -11.39
CA ILE A 370 -25.57 20.47 -12.36
C ILE A 370 -25.86 20.90 -13.81
N PRO A 371 -24.87 20.84 -14.72
CA PRO A 371 -25.03 21.26 -16.12
C PRO A 371 -26.03 20.42 -16.94
N VAL A 372 -26.23 19.15 -16.60
CA VAL A 372 -27.12 18.23 -17.33
C VAL A 372 -27.88 17.32 -16.35
N LEU A 373 -29.21 17.41 -16.36
CA LEU A 373 -30.07 16.57 -15.52
C LEU A 373 -30.13 15.10 -15.97
N PRO A 374 -30.32 14.15 -15.03
CA PRO A 374 -30.69 12.78 -15.37
C PRO A 374 -32.02 12.73 -16.14
N ARG A 375 -32.16 11.76 -17.07
CA ARG A 375 -33.29 11.67 -18.03
C ARG A 375 -34.70 11.43 -17.44
N ASN A 376 -34.88 11.45 -16.12
CA ASN A 376 -36.17 11.24 -15.46
C ASN A 376 -36.64 12.55 -14.80
N ALA A 377 -37.77 13.09 -15.23
CA ALA A 377 -38.27 14.38 -14.76
C ALA A 377 -38.89 14.35 -13.34
N ASP A 378 -39.37 13.19 -12.87
CA ASP A 378 -40.13 13.06 -11.60
C ASP A 378 -39.24 12.69 -10.39
N LEU A 379 -38.07 13.30 -10.30
CA LEU A 379 -37.09 13.04 -9.23
C LEU A 379 -37.09 14.15 -8.16
N THR A 380 -36.95 13.75 -6.91
CA THR A 380 -36.70 14.65 -5.77
C THR A 380 -35.32 14.39 -5.20
N VAL A 381 -34.65 15.45 -4.75
CA VAL A 381 -33.31 15.40 -4.15
C VAL A 381 -33.27 16.08 -2.79
N PHE A 382 -32.36 15.60 -1.93
CA PHE A 382 -31.98 16.29 -0.70
C PHE A 382 -30.48 16.13 -0.46
N VAL A 383 -29.91 17.07 0.31
CA VAL A 383 -28.52 17.02 0.77
C VAL A 383 -28.51 16.37 2.15
N GLU A 384 -27.68 15.36 2.31
CA GLU A 384 -27.24 14.84 3.59
C GLU A 384 -25.83 15.38 3.89
N ALA A 385 -25.62 15.80 5.14
CA ALA A 385 -24.34 16.25 5.64
C ALA A 385 -23.96 15.44 6.89
N ASN A 386 -22.78 14.82 6.86
CA ASN A 386 -22.25 13.94 7.89
C ASN A 386 -20.93 14.51 8.42
N ILE A 387 -20.73 14.46 9.74
CA ILE A 387 -19.43 14.66 10.37
C ILE A 387 -18.84 13.28 10.62
N GLN A 388 -17.72 12.96 9.98
CA GLN A 388 -17.10 11.62 10.00
C GLN A 388 -15.66 11.68 10.54
N HIS A 389 -15.22 10.59 11.19
CA HIS A 389 -13.83 10.37 11.58
C HIS A 389 -13.52 8.86 11.48
N GLY A 390 -12.58 8.48 10.62
CA GLY A 390 -12.53 7.11 10.08
C GLY A 390 -13.88 6.75 9.44
N GLN A 391 -14.31 5.49 9.59
CA GLN A 391 -15.67 5.08 9.23
C GLN A 391 -16.78 5.59 10.18
N GLN A 392 -16.44 6.23 11.31
CA GLN A 392 -17.45 6.61 12.32
C GLN A 392 -18.17 7.91 11.94
N VAL A 393 -19.49 7.84 11.73
CA VAL A 393 -20.35 9.04 11.70
C VAL A 393 -20.54 9.55 13.15
N LEU A 394 -20.03 10.75 13.42
CA LEU A 394 -20.15 11.44 14.72
C LEU A 394 -21.49 12.20 14.84
N CYS A 395 -21.98 12.77 13.73
CA CYS A 395 -23.29 13.44 13.66
C CYS A 395 -23.77 13.55 12.20
N GLN A 396 -25.10 13.55 11.99
CA GLN A 396 -25.75 13.57 10.67
C GLN A 396 -26.88 14.61 10.65
N ARG A 397 -27.05 15.31 9.52
CA ARG A 397 -28.16 16.24 9.23
C ARG A 397 -28.59 16.14 7.76
N ARG A 398 -29.83 16.53 7.48
CA ARG A 398 -30.42 16.51 6.13
C ARG A 398 -31.19 17.80 5.85
N THR A 399 -31.22 18.22 4.58
CA THR A 399 -32.16 19.23 4.09
C THR A 399 -33.52 18.62 3.77
N SER A 400 -34.54 19.45 3.51
CA SER A 400 -35.84 19.00 3.00
C SER A 400 -35.74 18.55 1.53
N PRO A 401 -36.46 17.50 1.10
CA PRO A 401 -36.53 17.14 -0.32
C PRO A 401 -37.09 18.27 -1.18
N LYS A 402 -36.51 18.46 -2.37
CA LYS A 402 -36.96 19.40 -3.41
C LYS A 402 -36.97 18.72 -4.78
N PRO A 403 -37.72 19.22 -5.78
CA PRO A 403 -37.61 18.74 -7.16
C PRO A 403 -36.17 18.82 -7.67
N PHE A 404 -35.74 17.85 -8.48
CA PHE A 404 -34.39 17.85 -9.04
C PHE A 404 -34.34 18.68 -10.32
N THR A 405 -33.92 19.94 -10.19
CA THR A 405 -33.65 20.89 -11.28
C THR A 405 -32.15 21.15 -11.44
N GLU A 406 -31.75 21.83 -12.52
CA GLU A 406 -30.34 22.15 -12.83
C GLU A 406 -29.69 22.94 -11.68
N GLU A 407 -30.40 23.92 -11.12
CA GLU A 407 -30.10 24.59 -9.85
C GLU A 407 -31.14 24.17 -8.79
N VAL A 408 -30.71 23.81 -7.58
CA VAL A 408 -31.60 23.59 -6.42
C VAL A 408 -31.08 24.33 -5.19
N LEU A 409 -31.74 25.42 -4.83
CA LEU A 409 -31.38 26.25 -3.67
C LEU A 409 -32.09 25.80 -2.39
N TRP A 410 -31.37 25.70 -1.27
CA TRP A 410 -31.92 25.55 0.09
C TRP A 410 -31.74 26.79 0.95
N ASN A 411 -30.54 27.37 0.98
CA ASN A 411 -30.15 28.47 1.86
C ASN A 411 -30.36 28.21 3.38
N VAL A 412 -30.27 26.96 3.81
CA VAL A 412 -30.58 26.49 5.18
C VAL A 412 -29.31 26.22 5.99
N TRP A 413 -29.31 26.62 7.26
CA TRP A 413 -28.31 26.21 8.25
C TRP A 413 -28.63 24.83 8.82
N LEU A 414 -27.68 23.89 8.72
CA LEU A 414 -27.69 22.60 9.40
C LEU A 414 -26.80 22.69 10.65
N GLU A 415 -27.40 22.74 11.84
CA GLU A 415 -26.69 22.68 13.12
C GLU A 415 -26.57 21.24 13.63
N PHE A 416 -25.35 20.80 13.90
CA PHE A 416 -25.03 19.45 14.39
C PHE A 416 -25.08 19.41 15.92
N SER A 417 -25.17 18.21 16.50
CA SER A 417 -25.13 18.05 17.97
C SER A 417 -23.71 18.13 18.56
N ILE A 418 -22.67 17.98 17.73
CA ILE A 418 -21.26 18.08 18.13
C ILE A 418 -20.84 19.55 18.34
N LYS A 419 -20.04 19.81 19.38
CA LYS A 419 -19.44 21.13 19.63
C LYS A 419 -18.17 21.31 18.81
N ILE A 420 -17.82 22.56 18.50
CA ILE A 420 -16.59 22.89 17.77
C ILE A 420 -15.37 22.35 18.52
N LYS A 421 -15.33 22.51 19.85
CA LYS A 421 -14.24 21.98 20.69
C LYS A 421 -14.03 20.47 20.63
N ASP A 422 -15.08 19.72 20.27
CA ASP A 422 -15.12 18.26 20.24
C ASP A 422 -14.81 17.68 18.84
N LEU A 423 -14.46 18.53 17.86
CA LEU A 423 -14.02 18.09 16.53
C LEU A 423 -12.59 17.52 16.57
N PRO A 424 -12.36 16.23 16.25
CA PRO A 424 -11.01 15.66 16.19
C PRO A 424 -10.25 16.08 14.93
N LYS A 425 -8.92 15.98 14.94
CA LYS A 425 -8.09 16.13 13.73
C LYS A 425 -8.46 15.04 12.72
N GLY A 426 -8.44 15.37 11.43
CA GLY A 426 -8.91 14.44 10.38
C GLY A 426 -10.43 14.25 10.31
N ALA A 427 -11.23 15.03 11.04
CA ALA A 427 -12.68 15.03 10.87
C ALA A 427 -13.09 15.57 9.48
N LEU A 428 -13.95 14.83 8.79
CA LEU A 428 -14.48 15.17 7.47
C LEU A 428 -15.94 15.65 7.58
N LEU A 429 -16.26 16.73 6.89
CA LEU A 429 -17.62 17.06 6.47
C LEU A 429 -17.89 16.34 5.15
N ASN A 430 -18.59 15.22 5.24
CA ASN A 430 -19.04 14.44 4.10
C ASN A 430 -20.42 14.96 3.63
N LEU A 431 -20.51 15.38 2.38
CA LEU A 431 -21.71 15.94 1.76
C LEU A 431 -22.19 15.00 0.66
N GLN A 432 -23.46 14.61 0.73
CA GLN A 432 -24.06 13.59 -0.11
C GLN A 432 -25.39 14.08 -0.71
N ILE A 433 -25.61 13.83 -2.00
CA ILE A 433 -26.89 14.12 -2.66
C ILE A 433 -27.63 12.81 -2.91
N TYR A 434 -28.76 12.68 -2.24
CA TYR A 434 -29.69 11.56 -2.40
C TYR A 434 -30.84 11.94 -3.32
N CYS A 435 -31.33 10.95 -4.07
CA CYS A 435 -32.43 11.06 -5.01
C CYS A 435 -33.54 10.04 -4.69
N GLY A 436 -34.79 10.45 -4.80
CA GLY A 436 -35.98 9.60 -4.62
C GLY A 436 -37.06 9.94 -5.63
N LYS A 437 -38.08 9.07 -5.74
CA LYS A 437 -39.28 9.39 -6.52
C LYS A 437 -40.16 10.38 -5.75
N ALA A 438 -40.79 11.32 -6.46
CA ALA A 438 -41.79 12.19 -5.86
C ALA A 438 -42.96 11.36 -5.27
N PRO A 439 -43.48 11.69 -4.08
CA PRO A 439 -44.71 11.08 -3.57
C PRO A 439 -45.88 11.49 -4.48
N ALA A 440 -46.66 10.50 -4.94
CA ALA A 440 -47.80 10.77 -5.81
C ALA A 440 -48.88 11.57 -5.06
N LEU A 441 -49.33 12.68 -5.66
CA LEU A 441 -50.44 13.51 -5.15
C LEU A 441 -51.79 12.79 -5.36
N SER A 442 -52.08 11.76 -4.56
CA SER A 442 -53.40 11.14 -4.52
C SER A 442 -54.35 11.98 -3.67
N GLY A 443 -55.08 12.88 -4.33
CA GLY A 443 -56.17 13.63 -3.68
C GLY A 443 -57.37 12.73 -3.37
N LYS A 444 -57.49 12.27 -2.11
CA LYS A 444 -58.76 12.09 -1.37
C LYS A 444 -58.46 11.67 0.07
N ALA A 445 -59.12 12.32 1.03
CA ALA A 445 -59.04 11.96 2.44
C ALA A 445 -59.97 10.77 2.75
N SER A 446 -59.41 9.74 3.38
CA SER A 446 -60.16 8.70 4.12
C SER A 446 -59.24 8.16 5.21
N ALA A 447 -59.76 8.09 6.44
CA ALA A 447 -58.96 7.75 7.62
C ALA A 447 -58.70 6.24 7.77
N GLU A 448 -57.61 5.94 8.49
CA GLU A 448 -57.34 4.70 9.24
C GLU A 448 -57.46 3.34 8.53
N THR A 449 -56.30 2.72 8.24
CA THR A 449 -55.86 1.50 8.97
C THR A 449 -54.37 1.19 8.69
N SER A 450 -53.80 0.27 9.47
CA SER A 450 -52.37 0.07 9.68
C SER A 450 -51.60 -0.67 8.55
N SER A 451 -50.27 -0.49 8.58
CA SER A 451 -49.23 -1.39 8.05
C SER A 451 -49.18 -1.67 6.53
N SER A 452 -48.56 -0.76 5.78
CA SER A 452 -47.39 -1.08 4.94
C SER A 452 -46.81 0.20 4.30
N GLU A 453 -45.74 0.76 4.89
CA GLU A 453 -45.00 1.83 4.22
C GLU A 453 -44.24 1.27 3.00
N SER A 454 -44.73 1.61 1.81
CA SER A 454 -44.02 1.38 0.55
C SER A 454 -42.81 2.31 0.44
N LYS A 455 -41.72 1.96 1.15
CA LYS A 455 -40.44 2.69 1.12
C LYS A 455 -39.96 2.90 -0.32
N GLY A 456 -40.15 4.10 -0.85
CA GLY A 456 -39.54 4.53 -2.10
C GLY A 456 -38.02 4.39 -1.98
N LYS A 457 -37.39 3.66 -2.91
CA LYS A 457 -35.96 3.34 -2.83
C LYS A 457 -35.12 4.60 -3.09
N VAL A 458 -34.71 5.28 -2.01
CA VAL A 458 -33.83 6.45 -2.05
C VAL A 458 -32.40 6.01 -2.37
N GLN A 459 -31.78 6.66 -3.36
CA GLN A 459 -30.48 6.30 -3.93
C GLN A 459 -29.48 7.46 -3.77
N LEU A 460 -28.25 7.15 -3.34
CA LEU A 460 -27.13 8.10 -3.36
C LEU A 460 -26.65 8.31 -4.81
N LEU A 461 -26.50 9.56 -5.25
CA LEU A 461 -26.00 9.90 -6.60
C LEU A 461 -24.63 10.55 -6.60
N TYR A 462 -24.40 11.52 -5.69
CA TYR A 462 -23.17 12.31 -5.67
C TYR A 462 -22.63 12.46 -4.24
N TYR A 463 -21.31 12.59 -4.12
CA TYR A 463 -20.63 12.86 -2.85
C TYR A 463 -19.42 13.78 -3.01
N VAL A 464 -19.06 14.50 -1.94
CA VAL A 464 -17.78 15.21 -1.79
C VAL A 464 -17.44 15.34 -0.31
N ASN A 465 -16.16 15.44 0.04
CA ASN A 465 -15.73 15.62 1.43
C ASN A 465 -14.88 16.88 1.58
N LEU A 466 -14.94 17.50 2.76
CA LEU A 466 -14.10 18.62 3.16
C LEU A 466 -13.51 18.35 4.54
N LEU A 467 -12.19 18.42 4.68
CA LEU A 467 -11.52 18.37 5.99
C LEU A 467 -11.94 19.58 6.83
N LEU A 468 -12.49 19.36 8.03
CA LEU A 468 -12.91 20.44 8.92
C LEU A 468 -11.73 21.16 9.56
N ILE A 469 -10.63 20.44 9.81
CA ILE A 469 -9.38 20.96 10.33
C ILE A 469 -8.31 20.74 9.26
N ASP A 470 -7.67 21.81 8.80
CA ASP A 470 -6.66 21.78 7.74
C ASP A 470 -5.30 21.22 8.21
N HIS A 471 -4.34 21.18 7.28
CA HIS A 471 -2.97 20.72 7.52
C HIS A 471 -2.15 21.64 8.46
N ARG A 472 -2.64 22.86 8.74
CA ARG A 472 -2.08 23.82 9.70
C ARG A 472 -2.80 23.81 11.05
N PHE A 473 -3.63 22.79 11.31
CA PHE A 473 -4.43 22.68 12.52
C PHE A 473 -5.47 23.81 12.68
N LEU A 474 -5.85 24.51 11.59
CA LEU A 474 -6.87 25.56 11.61
C LEU A 474 -8.25 25.00 11.24
N LEU A 475 -9.29 25.51 11.90
CA LEU A 475 -10.69 25.20 11.58
C LEU A 475 -11.10 25.94 10.31
N ARG A 476 -11.60 25.22 9.30
CA ARG A 476 -12.09 25.83 8.05
C ARG A 476 -13.29 26.75 8.29
N HIS A 477 -13.34 27.85 7.54
CA HIS A 477 -14.34 28.91 7.65
C HIS A 477 -14.60 29.53 6.27
N GLY A 478 -15.72 30.25 6.11
CA GLY A 478 -16.06 30.93 4.85
C GLY A 478 -16.78 30.07 3.81
N GLU A 479 -16.72 30.50 2.56
CA GLU A 479 -17.53 29.95 1.45
C GLU A 479 -16.74 28.94 0.61
N TYR A 480 -17.41 27.86 0.20
CA TYR A 480 -16.84 26.83 -0.66
C TYR A 480 -17.83 26.43 -1.76
N VAL A 481 -17.32 26.27 -2.97
CA VAL A 481 -18.01 25.60 -4.09
C VAL A 481 -17.24 24.32 -4.36
N LEU A 482 -17.86 23.17 -4.11
CA LEU A 482 -17.20 21.86 -4.14
C LEU A 482 -17.78 21.03 -5.29
N HIS A 483 -16.95 20.71 -6.28
CA HIS A 483 -17.32 19.81 -7.38
C HIS A 483 -17.31 18.35 -6.90
N MET A 484 -18.40 17.65 -7.14
CA MET A 484 -18.74 16.37 -6.54
C MET A 484 -18.42 15.18 -7.45
N TRP A 485 -18.15 14.04 -6.83
CA TRP A 485 -17.96 12.75 -7.48
C TRP A 485 -19.31 12.05 -7.68
N GLN A 486 -19.44 11.29 -8.75
CA GLN A 486 -20.65 10.52 -9.07
C GLN A 486 -20.49 9.04 -8.65
N ILE A 487 -21.52 8.47 -8.01
CA ILE A 487 -21.54 7.04 -7.67
C ILE A 487 -21.64 6.19 -8.94
N SER A 488 -20.70 5.27 -9.11
CA SER A 488 -20.53 4.46 -10.32
C SER A 488 -21.18 3.07 -10.21
N GLY A 489 -22.48 3.03 -9.91
CA GLY A 489 -23.20 1.75 -9.79
C GLY A 489 -24.73 1.86 -9.78
N LYS A 490 -25.41 0.94 -10.50
CA LYS A 490 -26.86 0.76 -10.39
C LYS A 490 -27.21 -0.11 -9.17
N GLY A 491 -27.12 0.49 -7.99
CA GLY A 491 -27.51 -0.16 -6.74
C GLY A 491 -26.35 -0.62 -5.86
N GLU A 492 -25.32 0.22 -5.70
CA GLU A 492 -24.54 0.15 -4.45
C GLU A 492 -25.51 0.37 -3.29
N ASP A 493 -25.65 -0.63 -2.41
CA ASP A 493 -26.38 -0.46 -1.16
C ASP A 493 -25.62 0.53 -0.25
N GLN A 494 -26.33 1.07 0.75
CA GLN A 494 -25.88 2.17 1.61
C GLN A 494 -24.64 1.85 2.48
N GLY A 495 -24.03 0.67 2.31
CA GLY A 495 -22.83 0.19 3.01
C GLY A 495 -21.67 -0.28 2.11
N SER A 496 -21.67 0.01 0.79
CA SER A 496 -20.49 -0.27 -0.04
C SER A 496 -19.34 0.69 0.31
N PHE A 497 -18.33 0.18 1.02
CA PHE A 497 -17.17 0.95 1.47
C PHE A 497 -16.07 0.99 0.40
N ASN A 498 -15.73 2.20 -0.07
CA ASN A 498 -14.53 2.43 -0.85
C ASN A 498 -13.75 3.64 -0.32
N ALA A 499 -12.45 3.66 -0.58
CA ALA A 499 -11.52 4.71 -0.24
C ALA A 499 -11.84 5.99 -1.00
N ASP A 500 -12.29 5.87 -2.25
CA ASP A 500 -12.71 7.01 -3.07
C ASP A 500 -13.76 7.89 -2.34
N LYS A 501 -14.72 7.28 -1.62
CA LYS A 501 -15.69 7.98 -0.73
C LYS A 501 -15.07 8.74 0.44
N LEU A 502 -13.78 8.55 0.75
CA LEU A 502 -13.02 9.24 1.79
C LEU A 502 -12.10 10.34 1.25
N THR A 503 -11.95 10.51 -0.08
CA THR A 503 -11.04 11.53 -0.63
C THR A 503 -11.48 12.94 -0.25
N SER A 504 -10.51 13.81 0.07
CA SER A 504 -10.68 15.26 0.22
C SER A 504 -10.56 16.02 -1.11
N ALA A 505 -10.19 15.35 -2.20
CA ALA A 505 -10.11 15.96 -3.52
C ALA A 505 -11.50 16.31 -4.08
N THR A 506 -11.61 17.46 -4.76
CA THR A 506 -12.78 17.83 -5.57
C THR A 506 -12.67 17.25 -6.96
N ASN A 507 -13.81 17.02 -7.63
CA ASN A 507 -13.83 16.53 -8.99
C ASN A 507 -13.24 17.58 -9.96
N PRO A 508 -12.18 17.28 -10.73
CA PRO A 508 -11.54 18.23 -11.64
C PRO A 508 -12.41 18.60 -12.85
N ASP A 509 -13.42 17.79 -13.19
CA ASP A 509 -14.32 18.04 -14.32
C ASP A 509 -15.40 19.05 -13.98
N LYS A 510 -15.01 20.33 -13.86
CA LYS A 510 -15.92 21.42 -13.44
C LYS A 510 -17.04 21.70 -14.44
N GLU A 511 -16.85 21.36 -15.72
CA GLU A 511 -17.79 21.62 -16.81
C GLU A 511 -18.96 20.63 -16.87
N ASN A 512 -18.78 19.41 -16.33
CA ASN A 512 -19.80 18.36 -16.41
C ASN A 512 -20.25 17.82 -15.03
N SER A 513 -19.52 18.10 -13.96
CA SER A 513 -19.84 17.61 -12.61
C SER A 513 -20.94 18.41 -11.92
N MET A 514 -21.67 17.72 -11.03
CA MET A 514 -22.47 18.33 -9.99
C MET A 514 -21.57 19.14 -9.06
N SER A 515 -21.99 20.33 -8.63
CA SER A 515 -21.33 21.11 -7.58
C SER A 515 -22.26 21.43 -6.42
N ILE A 516 -21.71 21.62 -5.23
CA ILE A 516 -22.44 22.05 -4.03
C ILE A 516 -21.82 23.32 -3.45
N SER A 517 -22.67 24.32 -3.22
CA SER A 517 -22.31 25.60 -2.63
C SER A 517 -22.63 25.61 -1.13
N ILE A 518 -21.62 25.83 -0.28
CA ILE A 518 -21.75 25.88 1.18
C ILE A 518 -21.12 27.14 1.79
N LEU A 519 -21.54 27.49 3.00
CA LEU A 519 -20.92 28.50 3.86
C LEU A 519 -20.71 27.92 5.26
N LEU A 520 -19.47 27.89 5.72
CA LEU A 520 -19.09 27.63 7.11
C LEU A 520 -19.15 28.93 7.93
N ASP A 521 -19.30 28.83 9.25
CA ASP A 521 -19.21 30.00 10.13
C ASP A 521 -17.87 30.74 9.94
N ASN A 522 -17.92 32.07 9.85
CA ASN A 522 -16.74 32.92 9.73
C ASN A 522 -16.45 33.60 11.09
N TYR A 523 -15.20 33.57 11.53
CA TYR A 523 -14.78 33.99 12.87
C TYR A 523 -13.90 35.25 12.81
N CYS A 524 -13.88 36.04 13.88
CA CYS A 524 -13.07 37.28 13.96
C CYS A 524 -11.56 37.01 13.95
N HIS A 525 -11.15 35.84 14.46
CA HIS A 525 -9.76 35.37 14.50
C HIS A 525 -9.71 33.90 14.06
N PRO A 526 -8.60 33.43 13.46
CA PRO A 526 -8.41 32.02 13.19
C PRO A 526 -8.58 31.15 14.44
N ILE A 527 -9.27 30.02 14.29
CA ILE A 527 -9.45 29.03 15.36
C ILE A 527 -8.50 27.87 15.11
N ALA A 528 -7.64 27.55 16.08
CA ALA A 528 -6.60 26.54 15.97
C ALA A 528 -6.82 25.38 16.96
N LEU A 529 -6.75 24.14 16.47
CA LEU A 529 -6.65 22.95 17.30
C LEU A 529 -5.29 22.99 18.03
N PRO A 530 -5.27 23.12 19.37
CA PRO A 530 -4.01 23.20 20.11
C PRO A 530 -3.28 21.86 20.10
N LYS A 531 -1.96 21.90 20.11
CA LYS A 531 -1.15 20.72 20.45
C LYS A 531 -1.44 20.30 21.88
N HIS A 532 -1.57 18.99 22.08
CA HIS A 532 -1.72 18.41 23.41
C HIS A 532 -0.35 18.38 24.12
N GLN A 533 -0.29 18.85 25.37
CA GLN A 533 0.82 18.49 26.27
C GLN A 533 0.41 17.22 27.03
N PRO A 534 1.21 16.14 26.98
CA PRO A 534 0.94 14.96 27.78
C PRO A 534 1.19 15.28 29.26
N THR A 535 0.16 15.74 29.95
CA THR A 535 0.16 15.83 31.41
C THR A 535 0.10 14.41 32.00
N PRO A 536 0.94 14.06 32.99
CA PRO A 536 0.78 12.82 33.71
C PRO A 536 -0.59 12.77 34.40
N ASP A 537 -1.28 11.63 34.32
CA ASP A 537 -2.48 11.34 35.11
C ASP A 537 -2.09 10.46 36.33
N PRO A 538 -1.72 11.07 37.48
CA PRO A 538 -1.33 10.32 38.68
C PRO A 538 -2.51 9.62 39.39
N GLU A 539 -3.76 9.95 39.04
CA GLU A 539 -4.94 9.26 39.58
C GLU A 539 -5.27 8.02 38.75
N GLY A 540 -5.12 8.08 37.42
CA GLY A 540 -5.26 6.95 36.51
C GLY A 540 -4.31 5.78 36.81
N ASP A 541 -3.11 6.05 37.34
CA ASP A 541 -2.14 5.01 37.77
C ASP A 541 -2.61 4.19 38.98
N ARG A 542 -3.52 4.72 39.81
CA ARG A 542 -3.90 4.10 41.08
C ARG A 542 -5.23 3.35 41.04
N VAL A 543 -6.01 3.50 39.97
CA VAL A 543 -7.42 3.08 39.95
C VAL A 543 -7.68 2.08 38.82
N ARG A 544 -7.84 0.79 39.20
CA ARG A 544 -8.30 -0.38 38.40
C ARG A 544 -7.25 -1.35 37.80
N ALA A 545 -6.15 -1.62 38.50
CA ALA A 545 -5.33 -2.81 38.20
C ALA A 545 -6.03 -4.14 38.57
N GLU A 546 -6.99 -4.09 39.49
CA GLU A 546 -7.74 -5.26 39.95
C GLU A 546 -8.99 -5.47 39.08
N MET A 547 -8.88 -6.40 38.13
CA MET A 547 -9.96 -6.81 37.22
C MET A 547 -10.49 -8.18 37.65
N PRO A 548 -11.81 -8.34 37.88
CA PRO A 548 -12.43 -9.64 38.15
C PRO A 548 -12.11 -10.68 37.08
N ASN A 549 -11.81 -11.93 37.49
CA ASN A 549 -11.40 -13.01 36.57
C ASN A 549 -12.41 -13.28 35.44
N GLN A 550 -13.70 -13.06 35.66
CA GLN A 550 -14.73 -13.18 34.62
C GLN A 550 -14.57 -12.09 33.54
N LEU A 551 -14.42 -10.83 33.95
CA LEU A 551 -14.20 -9.71 33.04
C LEU A 551 -12.85 -9.81 32.31
N ARG A 552 -11.83 -10.40 32.95
CA ARG A 552 -10.56 -10.71 32.28
C ARG A 552 -10.74 -11.71 31.14
N LYS A 553 -11.42 -12.82 31.38
CA LYS A 553 -11.73 -13.81 30.33
C LYS A 553 -12.59 -13.23 29.21
N GLN A 554 -13.54 -12.34 29.53
CA GLN A 554 -14.34 -11.62 28.54
C GLN A 554 -13.48 -10.67 27.69
N LEU A 555 -12.59 -9.89 28.31
CA LEU A 555 -11.65 -9.03 27.61
C LEU A 555 -10.70 -9.83 26.70
N GLU A 556 -10.12 -10.93 27.20
CA GLU A 556 -9.27 -11.84 26.44
C GLU A 556 -10.02 -12.43 25.23
N ALA A 557 -11.28 -12.85 25.42
CA ALA A 557 -12.12 -13.35 24.33
C ALA A 557 -12.41 -12.27 23.27
N ILE A 558 -12.72 -11.04 23.68
CA ILE A 558 -12.91 -9.90 22.76
C ILE A 558 -11.63 -9.65 21.96
N ILE A 559 -10.47 -9.63 22.61
CA ILE A 559 -9.16 -9.42 21.96
C ILE A 559 -8.85 -10.55 20.95
N ALA A 560 -9.23 -11.79 21.26
CA ALA A 560 -9.01 -12.94 20.39
C ALA A 560 -9.91 -13.00 19.13
N THR A 561 -10.98 -12.20 19.05
CA THR A 561 -11.84 -12.14 17.86
C THR A 561 -11.10 -11.55 16.64
N ASP A 562 -11.47 -11.98 15.43
CA ASP A 562 -10.86 -11.50 14.19
C ASP A 562 -11.13 -10.00 13.92
N PRO A 563 -10.47 -9.36 12.93
CA PRO A 563 -10.64 -7.93 12.64
C PRO A 563 -12.04 -7.53 12.14
N LEU A 564 -12.81 -8.45 11.52
CA LEU A 564 -14.14 -8.17 10.97
C LEU A 564 -15.25 -8.34 12.01
N ASN A 565 -14.96 -8.97 13.14
CA ASN A 565 -15.93 -9.16 14.22
C ASN A 565 -16.33 -7.80 14.84
N PRO A 566 -17.60 -7.37 14.72
CA PRO A 566 -18.03 -6.08 15.24
C PRO A 566 -18.06 -6.09 16.77
N LEU A 567 -17.55 -5.02 17.38
CA LEU A 567 -17.63 -4.80 18.82
C LEU A 567 -19.00 -4.25 19.22
N THR A 568 -19.64 -4.86 20.22
CA THR A 568 -20.87 -4.34 20.83
C THR A 568 -20.59 -3.07 21.64
N ALA A 569 -21.65 -2.36 22.07
CA ALA A 569 -21.49 -1.21 22.95
C ALA A 569 -20.84 -1.59 24.29
N GLU A 570 -21.18 -2.77 24.84
CA GLU A 570 -20.61 -3.28 26.09
C GLU A 570 -19.13 -3.62 25.94
N ASP A 571 -18.73 -4.28 24.83
CA ASP A 571 -17.32 -4.59 24.55
C ASP A 571 -16.46 -3.31 24.51
N LYS A 572 -16.98 -2.26 23.84
CA LYS A 572 -16.30 -0.96 23.73
C LYS A 572 -16.16 -0.27 25.09
N GLU A 573 -17.19 -0.33 25.93
CA GLU A 573 -17.14 0.23 27.27
C GLU A 573 -16.19 -0.56 28.18
N LEU A 574 -16.14 -1.89 28.07
CA LEU A 574 -15.18 -2.74 28.80
C LEU A 574 -13.73 -2.44 28.39
N LEU A 575 -13.44 -2.41 27.08
CA LEU A 575 -12.11 -2.08 26.52
C LEU A 575 -11.64 -0.70 26.99
N TRP A 576 -12.50 0.32 26.95
CA TRP A 576 -12.16 1.67 27.39
C TRP A 576 -12.03 1.81 28.91
N HIS A 577 -12.88 1.12 29.68
CA HIS A 577 -12.81 1.10 31.14
C HIS A 577 -11.46 0.52 31.62
N PHE A 578 -11.02 -0.58 31.01
CA PHE A 578 -9.76 -1.28 31.31
C PHE A 578 -8.65 -1.00 30.28
N ARG A 579 -8.62 0.21 29.71
CA ARG A 579 -7.66 0.61 28.66
C ARG A 579 -6.19 0.36 28.99
N TYR A 580 -5.78 0.48 30.25
CA TYR A 580 -4.39 0.20 30.69
C TYR A 580 -4.06 -1.29 30.76
N GLU A 581 -5.04 -2.16 31.07
CA GLU A 581 -4.85 -3.61 30.95
C GLU A 581 -4.81 -4.01 29.47
N SER A 582 -5.70 -3.43 28.66
CA SER A 582 -5.71 -3.62 27.19
C SER A 582 -4.38 -3.22 26.54
N LEU A 583 -3.73 -2.15 27.04
CA LEU A 583 -2.43 -1.67 26.56
C LEU A 583 -1.28 -2.68 26.73
N LYS A 584 -1.40 -3.63 27.68
CA LYS A 584 -0.44 -4.72 27.90
C LYS A 584 -0.48 -5.78 26.78
N HIS A 585 -1.51 -5.76 25.95
CA HIS A 585 -1.73 -6.72 24.86
C HIS A 585 -1.74 -5.99 23.51
N PRO A 586 -0.63 -5.97 22.74
CA PRO A 586 -0.58 -5.30 21.44
C PRO A 586 -1.74 -5.67 20.49
N LYS A 587 -2.18 -6.94 20.50
CA LYS A 587 -3.34 -7.44 19.73
C LYS A 587 -4.68 -6.77 20.06
N ALA A 588 -4.79 -6.12 21.22
CA ALA A 588 -5.97 -5.35 21.60
C ALA A 588 -6.07 -3.97 20.92
N TYR A 589 -4.96 -3.44 20.38
CA TYR A 589 -4.87 -2.01 20.01
C TYR A 589 -5.92 -1.56 18.98
N PRO A 590 -6.18 -2.29 17.86
CA PRO A 590 -7.25 -1.92 16.93
C PRO A 590 -8.64 -1.89 17.59
N LYS A 591 -8.93 -2.86 18.47
CA LYS A 591 -10.21 -2.96 19.20
C LYS A 591 -10.34 -1.85 20.26
N LEU A 592 -9.24 -1.51 20.96
CA LEU A 592 -9.18 -0.40 21.91
C LEU A 592 -9.41 0.96 21.21
N PHE A 593 -8.71 1.25 20.11
CA PHE A 593 -8.83 2.54 19.42
C PHE A 593 -10.16 2.71 18.67
N SER A 594 -10.79 1.61 18.21
CA SER A 594 -12.17 1.63 17.68
C SER A 594 -13.27 1.70 18.76
N SER A 595 -12.87 1.63 20.04
CA SER A 595 -13.72 1.88 21.22
C SER A 595 -13.66 3.34 21.72
N VAL A 596 -12.72 4.15 21.21
CA VAL A 596 -12.57 5.56 21.57
C VAL A 596 -13.74 6.38 21.01
N LYS A 597 -14.36 7.21 21.85
CA LYS A 597 -15.41 8.16 21.45
C LYS A 597 -14.74 9.43 20.88
N TRP A 598 -14.29 9.38 19.63
CA TRP A 598 -13.48 10.43 18.98
C TRP A 598 -14.13 11.83 18.93
N GLY A 599 -15.45 11.92 18.91
CA GLY A 599 -16.20 13.19 19.03
C GLY A 599 -16.35 13.72 20.46
N GLN A 600 -15.35 13.50 21.33
CA GLN A 600 -15.29 14.03 22.70
C GLN A 600 -13.84 14.38 23.06
N GLN A 601 -13.55 15.68 23.22
CA GLN A 601 -12.20 16.21 23.40
C GLN A 601 -11.47 15.62 24.63
N GLU A 602 -12.17 15.47 25.76
CA GLU A 602 -11.62 14.91 27.00
C GLU A 602 -11.19 13.44 26.86
N ILE A 603 -11.87 12.68 26.00
CA ILE A 603 -11.57 11.27 25.74
C ILE A 603 -10.38 11.14 24.80
N VAL A 604 -10.32 11.95 23.73
CA VAL A 604 -9.17 11.99 22.81
C VAL A 604 -7.88 12.39 23.54
N ALA A 605 -7.95 13.38 24.45
CA ALA A 605 -6.83 13.75 25.32
C ALA A 605 -6.31 12.55 26.16
N LYS A 606 -7.22 11.77 26.77
CA LYS A 606 -6.87 10.55 27.52
C LYS A 606 -6.29 9.45 26.63
N THR A 607 -6.73 9.33 25.37
CA THR A 607 -6.13 8.42 24.38
C THR A 607 -4.69 8.82 24.07
N TYR A 608 -4.38 10.11 23.93
CA TYR A 608 -3.01 10.57 23.70
C TYR A 608 -2.10 10.40 24.93
N GLN A 609 -2.61 10.61 26.15
CA GLN A 609 -1.89 10.28 27.39
C GLN A 609 -1.56 8.78 27.49
N LEU A 610 -2.47 7.91 27.02
CA LEU A 610 -2.26 6.47 26.94
C LEU A 610 -1.23 6.10 25.85
N LEU A 611 -1.30 6.71 24.68
CA LEU A 611 -0.32 6.52 23.59
C LEU A 611 1.10 7.01 23.94
N ALA A 612 1.24 7.94 24.88
CA ALA A 612 2.54 8.34 25.41
C ALA A 612 3.22 7.22 26.23
N ARG A 613 2.46 6.24 26.76
CA ARG A 613 2.95 5.10 27.56
C ARG A 613 3.13 3.83 26.71
N ARG A 614 3.71 3.99 25.54
CA ARG A 614 3.80 2.94 24.51
C ARG A 614 4.98 1.95 24.68
N GLU A 615 5.58 1.82 25.86
CA GLU A 615 6.74 0.94 26.08
C GLU A 615 6.49 -0.52 25.66
N VAL A 616 5.30 -1.05 25.99
CA VAL A 616 4.87 -2.41 25.60
C VAL A 616 4.71 -2.53 24.08
N TRP A 617 4.19 -1.48 23.43
CA TRP A 617 4.13 -1.44 21.97
C TRP A 617 5.53 -1.39 21.38
N ASP A 618 6.37 -0.44 21.78
CA ASP A 618 7.70 -0.22 21.23
C ASP A 618 8.58 -1.50 21.35
N GLN A 619 8.48 -2.23 22.46
CA GLN A 619 9.17 -3.51 22.68
C GLN A 619 8.53 -4.73 22.00
N SER A 620 7.29 -4.66 21.50
CA SER A 620 6.63 -5.80 20.86
C SER A 620 7.36 -6.26 19.60
N ALA A 621 7.32 -7.55 19.30
CA ALA A 621 7.64 -8.02 17.96
C ALA A 621 6.78 -7.32 16.90
N LEU A 622 7.31 -7.21 15.68
CA LEU A 622 6.56 -6.72 14.53
C LEU A 622 5.53 -7.78 14.10
N ASP A 623 4.25 -7.41 14.14
CA ASP A 623 3.16 -8.15 13.53
C ASP A 623 2.62 -7.29 12.37
N VAL A 624 2.88 -7.71 11.13
CA VAL A 624 2.50 -6.92 9.94
C VAL A 624 0.98 -6.85 9.81
N GLY A 625 0.25 -7.94 10.04
CA GLY A 625 -1.21 -7.97 9.95
C GLY A 625 -1.87 -7.05 10.97
N LEU A 626 -1.29 -6.96 12.17
CA LEU A 626 -1.72 -6.02 13.20
C LEU A 626 -1.37 -4.56 12.84
N THR A 627 -0.16 -4.33 12.33
CA THR A 627 0.32 -2.99 11.95
C THR A 627 -0.51 -2.40 10.81
N MET A 628 -0.85 -3.23 9.82
CA MET A 628 -1.69 -2.84 8.68
C MET A 628 -3.14 -2.52 9.09
N GLN A 629 -3.69 -3.15 10.14
CA GLN A 629 -5.01 -2.80 10.67
C GLN A 629 -5.08 -1.34 11.13
N LEU A 630 -4.02 -0.84 11.79
CA LEU A 630 -3.96 0.55 12.25
C LEU A 630 -3.74 1.57 11.12
N LEU A 631 -3.57 1.12 9.87
CA LEU A 631 -3.40 1.93 8.67
C LEU A 631 -4.59 1.84 7.69
N ASP A 632 -5.63 1.10 8.03
CA ASP A 632 -6.85 1.04 7.22
C ASP A 632 -7.74 2.30 7.39
N CYS A 633 -8.95 2.26 6.83
CA CYS A 633 -9.93 3.34 6.88
C CYS A 633 -10.60 3.59 8.25
N ASN A 634 -10.46 2.68 9.21
CA ASN A 634 -11.10 2.80 10.52
C ASN A 634 -10.40 3.83 11.41
N PHE A 635 -9.13 4.13 11.12
CA PHE A 635 -8.27 5.00 11.93
C PHE A 635 -7.79 6.22 11.13
N SER A 636 -8.44 7.37 11.33
CA SER A 636 -7.98 8.66 10.78
C SER A 636 -7.03 9.42 11.71
N ASP A 637 -6.85 8.97 12.96
CA ASP A 637 -6.03 9.66 13.95
C ASP A 637 -4.53 9.57 13.62
N GLU A 638 -3.86 10.73 13.55
CA GLU A 638 -2.45 10.84 13.18
C GLU A 638 -1.52 10.08 14.15
N ASN A 639 -1.82 10.07 15.45
CA ASN A 639 -0.97 9.41 16.44
C ASN A 639 -1.11 7.88 16.38
N VAL A 640 -2.33 7.36 16.19
CA VAL A 640 -2.57 5.92 15.98
C VAL A 640 -1.87 5.43 14.71
N ARG A 641 -1.98 6.18 13.60
CA ARG A 641 -1.30 5.82 12.34
C ARG A 641 0.22 5.93 12.47
N ALA A 642 0.73 6.93 13.19
CA ALA A 642 2.18 7.10 13.39
C ALA A 642 2.83 5.95 14.18
N ILE A 643 2.17 5.40 15.23
CA ILE A 643 2.74 4.25 15.96
C ILE A 643 2.77 2.96 15.12
N ALA A 644 1.89 2.86 14.11
CA ALA A 644 1.92 1.76 13.15
C ALA A 644 3.11 1.91 12.19
N VAL A 645 3.30 3.11 11.61
CA VAL A 645 4.47 3.38 10.75
C VAL A 645 5.79 3.20 11.51
N GLN A 646 5.85 3.56 12.80
CA GLN A 646 7.00 3.31 13.66
C GLN A 646 7.37 1.82 13.74
N LYS A 647 6.41 0.90 13.61
CA LYS A 647 6.66 -0.54 13.50
C LYS A 647 7.11 -0.97 12.10
N LEU A 648 6.55 -0.37 11.03
CA LEU A 648 7.00 -0.62 9.66
C LEU A 648 8.47 -0.24 9.43
N GLU A 649 9.02 0.71 10.20
CA GLU A 649 10.44 1.08 10.16
C GLU A 649 11.39 -0.08 10.53
N SER A 650 10.93 -1.17 11.14
CA SER A 650 11.73 -2.37 11.39
C SER A 650 11.60 -3.47 10.32
N LEU A 651 10.79 -3.28 9.26
CA LEU A 651 10.72 -4.23 8.13
C LEU A 651 12.04 -4.25 7.35
N GLU A 652 12.54 -5.43 6.98
CA GLU A 652 13.62 -5.53 5.99
C GLU A 652 13.14 -5.13 4.58
N ASP A 653 14.05 -4.81 3.66
CA ASP A 653 13.68 -4.35 2.31
C ASP A 653 12.91 -5.41 1.51
N ASP A 654 13.21 -6.70 1.75
CA ASP A 654 12.52 -7.84 1.15
C ASP A 654 11.03 -7.91 1.59
N ASP A 655 10.76 -7.75 2.88
CA ASP A 655 9.38 -7.70 3.38
C ASP A 655 8.65 -6.41 2.97
N VAL A 656 9.34 -5.26 2.85
CA VAL A 656 8.71 -4.07 2.26
C VAL A 656 8.28 -4.34 0.82
N LEU A 657 9.07 -5.03 0.00
CA LEU A 657 8.66 -5.42 -1.36
C LEU A 657 7.40 -6.30 -1.35
N HIS A 658 7.29 -7.25 -0.41
CA HIS A 658 6.11 -8.09 -0.28
C HIS A 658 4.81 -7.31 0.00
N TYR A 659 4.86 -6.23 0.79
CA TYR A 659 3.68 -5.44 1.17
C TYR A 659 3.56 -4.07 0.48
N LEU A 660 4.47 -3.73 -0.44
CA LEU A 660 4.60 -2.37 -1.00
C LEU A 660 3.32 -1.87 -1.67
N LEU A 661 2.59 -2.73 -2.41
CA LEU A 661 1.33 -2.32 -3.05
C LEU A 661 0.28 -1.93 -2.00
N GLN A 662 0.10 -2.74 -0.94
CA GLN A 662 -0.86 -2.44 0.13
C GLN A 662 -0.49 -1.16 0.88
N LEU A 663 0.80 -0.90 1.09
CA LEU A 663 1.28 0.33 1.71
C LEU A 663 1.04 1.55 0.83
N VAL A 664 1.29 1.47 -0.48
CA VAL A 664 0.96 2.55 -1.45
C VAL A 664 -0.54 2.83 -1.47
N GLN A 665 -1.36 1.77 -1.47
CA GLN A 665 -2.82 1.90 -1.43
C GLN A 665 -3.33 2.45 -0.09
N ALA A 666 -2.68 2.13 1.04
CA ALA A 666 -3.03 2.65 2.36
C ALA A 666 -2.90 4.19 2.46
N VAL A 667 -2.10 4.81 1.59
CA VAL A 667 -2.02 6.28 1.45
C VAL A 667 -3.38 6.90 1.05
N LYS A 668 -4.31 6.13 0.47
CA LYS A 668 -5.68 6.59 0.21
C LYS A 668 -6.49 6.85 1.49
N PHE A 669 -6.15 6.18 2.60
CA PHE A 669 -6.81 6.36 3.90
C PHE A 669 -6.20 7.47 4.76
N GLU A 670 -5.06 8.04 4.35
CA GLU A 670 -4.48 9.21 5.04
C GLU A 670 -5.42 10.41 4.89
N PRO A 671 -5.79 11.14 5.96
CA PRO A 671 -6.60 12.35 5.81
C PRO A 671 -5.85 13.44 5.04
N TYR A 672 -4.55 13.61 5.33
CA TYR A 672 -3.69 14.66 4.79
C TYR A 672 -2.70 14.12 3.75
N HIS A 673 -2.16 15.00 2.91
CA HIS A 673 -1.17 14.67 1.88
C HIS A 673 0.24 14.37 2.43
N ASP A 674 0.66 15.07 3.50
CA ASP A 674 1.88 14.75 4.27
C ASP A 674 1.52 13.89 5.49
N SER A 675 2.09 12.69 5.57
CA SER A 675 1.84 11.74 6.66
C SER A 675 3.08 10.90 6.96
N ALA A 676 3.10 10.23 8.11
CA ALA A 676 4.17 9.31 8.47
C ALA A 676 4.36 8.20 7.42
N LEU A 677 3.27 7.64 6.89
CA LEU A 677 3.30 6.58 5.89
C LEU A 677 3.89 7.07 4.55
N VAL A 678 3.53 8.27 4.12
CA VAL A 678 4.10 8.90 2.91
C VAL A 678 5.60 9.11 3.06
N ARG A 679 6.04 9.64 4.22
CA ARG A 679 7.46 9.83 4.54
C ARG A 679 8.23 8.50 4.59
N PHE A 680 7.63 7.44 5.15
CA PHE A 680 8.20 6.09 5.17
C PHE A 680 8.39 5.53 3.75
N LEU A 681 7.35 5.57 2.90
CA LEU A 681 7.44 5.08 1.52
C LEU A 681 8.51 5.82 0.71
N LEU A 682 8.54 7.16 0.81
CA LEU A 682 9.56 8.00 0.18
C LEU A 682 10.98 7.61 0.64
N LYS A 683 11.18 7.47 1.95
CA LYS A 683 12.45 7.07 2.57
C LYS A 683 12.92 5.69 2.07
N ARG A 684 12.06 4.67 2.08
CA ARG A 684 12.42 3.32 1.62
C ARG A 684 12.70 3.28 0.12
N GLY A 685 11.93 4.01 -0.70
CA GLY A 685 12.18 4.12 -2.13
C GLY A 685 13.50 4.81 -2.49
N LEU A 686 13.91 5.84 -1.73
CA LEU A 686 15.18 6.56 -1.93
C LEU A 686 16.41 5.82 -1.40
N ARG A 687 16.21 4.84 -0.51
CA ARG A 687 17.24 3.97 0.07
C ARG A 687 17.57 2.75 -0.78
N ASN A 688 16.57 2.17 -1.43
CA ASN A 688 16.70 0.91 -2.17
C ASN A 688 16.08 1.04 -3.57
N LYS A 689 16.90 0.84 -4.61
CA LYS A 689 16.46 0.97 -6.02
C LYS A 689 15.33 0.02 -6.41
N ARG A 690 15.29 -1.21 -5.87
CA ARG A 690 14.23 -2.19 -6.17
C ARG A 690 12.89 -1.72 -5.60
N ILE A 691 12.88 -1.22 -4.36
CA ILE A 691 11.69 -0.60 -3.75
C ILE A 691 11.28 0.66 -4.53
N GLY A 692 12.23 1.55 -4.84
CA GLY A 692 11.97 2.77 -5.60
C GLY A 692 11.39 2.52 -7.00
N HIS A 693 11.87 1.49 -7.70
CA HIS A 693 11.34 1.08 -9.01
C HIS A 693 9.88 0.64 -8.95
N PHE A 694 9.50 -0.22 -8.01
CA PHE A 694 8.10 -0.63 -7.87
C PHE A 694 7.22 0.49 -7.31
N LEU A 695 7.73 1.32 -6.40
CA LEU A 695 7.05 2.52 -5.90
C LEU A 695 6.72 3.49 -7.04
N PHE A 696 7.65 3.73 -7.97
CA PHE A 696 7.41 4.53 -9.18
C PHE A 696 6.22 4.01 -9.97
N TRP A 697 6.21 2.71 -10.29
CA TRP A 697 5.16 2.12 -11.12
C TRP A 697 3.80 2.08 -10.43
N PHE A 698 3.74 1.73 -9.14
CA PHE A 698 2.48 1.69 -8.39
C PHE A 698 1.84 3.07 -8.24
N LEU A 699 2.66 4.11 -7.97
CA LEU A 699 2.19 5.50 -7.97
C LEU A 699 1.73 5.93 -9.36
N ARG A 700 2.54 5.68 -10.41
CA ARG A 700 2.20 6.08 -11.79
C ARG A 700 0.93 5.43 -12.33
N SER A 701 0.68 4.15 -12.02
CA SER A 701 -0.56 3.48 -12.42
C SER A 701 -1.79 4.11 -11.78
N GLU A 702 -1.70 4.49 -10.50
CA GLU A 702 -2.80 5.15 -9.79
C GLU A 702 -3.01 6.60 -10.23
N ILE A 703 -1.94 7.34 -10.53
CA ILE A 703 -2.03 8.70 -11.10
C ILE A 703 -2.78 8.71 -12.43
N ALA A 704 -2.56 7.71 -13.28
CA ALA A 704 -3.22 7.61 -14.58
C ALA A 704 -4.70 7.13 -14.49
N GLN A 705 -5.10 6.46 -13.40
CA GLN A 705 -6.40 5.78 -13.30
C GLN A 705 -7.35 6.36 -12.25
N SER A 706 -6.83 6.94 -11.16
CA SER A 706 -7.62 7.41 -10.01
C SER A 706 -7.61 8.93 -9.88
N ARG A 707 -8.61 9.58 -10.48
CA ARG A 707 -8.83 11.03 -10.35
C ARG A 707 -9.01 11.48 -8.88
N HIS A 708 -9.50 10.59 -8.01
CA HIS A 708 -9.67 10.84 -6.58
C HIS A 708 -8.34 11.04 -5.83
N TYR A 709 -7.22 10.52 -6.33
CA TYR A 709 -5.93 10.49 -5.63
C TYR A 709 -4.71 10.91 -6.46
N GLN A 710 -4.87 11.16 -7.77
CA GLN A 710 -3.77 11.51 -8.68
C GLN A 710 -2.88 12.66 -8.16
N GLN A 711 -3.48 13.71 -7.59
CA GLN A 711 -2.75 14.86 -7.03
C GLN A 711 -1.82 14.45 -5.87
N ARG A 712 -2.32 13.62 -4.95
CA ARG A 712 -1.55 13.11 -3.80
C ARG A 712 -0.38 12.27 -4.28
N PHE A 713 -0.64 11.29 -5.13
CA PHE A 713 0.39 10.38 -5.62
C PHE A 713 1.43 11.07 -6.49
N ALA A 714 1.04 12.09 -7.27
CA ALA A 714 1.96 12.85 -8.11
C ALA A 714 2.97 13.66 -7.27
N VAL A 715 2.55 14.29 -6.16
CA VAL A 715 3.46 15.00 -5.23
C VAL A 715 4.48 14.04 -4.60
N ILE A 716 4.06 12.83 -4.22
CA ILE A 716 4.95 11.79 -3.69
C ILE A 716 5.95 11.34 -4.76
N LEU A 717 5.47 11.14 -5.99
CA LEU A 717 6.29 10.71 -7.12
C LEU A 717 7.30 11.79 -7.54
N GLU A 718 6.93 13.06 -7.51
CA GLU A 718 7.88 14.18 -7.70
C GLU A 718 8.98 14.16 -6.63
N ALA A 719 8.62 14.04 -5.35
CA ALA A 719 9.58 14.00 -4.25
C ALA A 719 10.57 12.84 -4.40
N TYR A 720 10.09 11.66 -4.81
CA TYR A 720 10.94 10.50 -5.11
C TYR A 720 11.85 10.76 -6.32
N LEU A 721 11.31 11.19 -7.46
CA LEU A 721 12.08 11.41 -8.70
C LEU A 721 13.17 12.48 -8.54
N ARG A 722 12.93 13.49 -7.68
CA ARG A 722 13.94 14.50 -7.32
C ARG A 722 15.10 13.96 -6.46
N GLY A 723 15.00 12.77 -5.88
CA GLY A 723 16.05 12.16 -5.04
C GLY A 723 16.58 10.80 -5.55
N CYS A 724 15.97 10.20 -6.56
CA CYS A 724 16.28 8.84 -7.00
C CYS A 724 17.62 8.72 -7.77
N GLY A 725 18.19 9.84 -8.24
CA GLY A 725 19.49 9.89 -8.93
C GLY A 725 19.37 9.79 -10.46
N MET A 726 20.35 10.34 -11.17
CA MET A 726 20.30 10.49 -12.63
C MET A 726 20.19 9.16 -13.39
N ALA A 727 20.87 8.09 -12.94
CA ALA A 727 20.77 6.77 -13.56
C ALA A 727 19.32 6.23 -13.57
N MET A 728 18.60 6.33 -12.44
CA MET A 728 17.22 5.86 -12.38
C MET A 728 16.25 6.78 -13.13
N LEU A 729 16.45 8.10 -13.09
CA LEU A 729 15.69 9.04 -13.95
C LEU A 729 15.81 8.68 -15.44
N HIS A 730 17.02 8.33 -15.89
CA HIS A 730 17.25 7.87 -17.25
C HIS A 730 16.54 6.54 -17.55
N ASP A 731 16.59 5.57 -16.63
CA ASP A 731 15.97 4.26 -16.81
C ASP A 731 14.43 4.35 -16.84
N PHE A 732 13.80 5.17 -15.99
CA PHE A 732 12.36 5.44 -16.08
C PHE A 732 12.00 6.14 -17.41
N ALA A 733 12.82 7.08 -17.87
CA ALA A 733 12.61 7.74 -19.16
C ALA A 733 12.74 6.78 -20.37
N GLN A 734 13.54 5.70 -20.28
CA GLN A 734 13.51 4.66 -21.32
C GLN A 734 12.21 3.85 -21.27
N GLN A 735 11.83 3.39 -20.07
CA GLN A 735 10.66 2.54 -19.88
C GLN A 735 9.37 3.24 -20.31
N VAL A 736 9.14 4.47 -19.84
CA VAL A 736 7.95 5.27 -20.20
C VAL A 736 7.86 5.47 -21.71
N ARG A 737 8.97 5.83 -22.39
CA ARG A 737 8.98 5.99 -23.85
C ARG A 737 8.65 4.70 -24.60
N VAL A 738 9.14 3.55 -24.15
CA VAL A 738 8.76 2.24 -24.74
C VAL A 738 7.26 1.98 -24.56
N ILE A 739 6.71 2.24 -23.38
CA ILE A 739 5.30 2.03 -23.07
C ILE A 739 4.39 2.93 -23.93
N GLU A 740 4.72 4.21 -24.08
CA GLU A 740 3.97 5.15 -24.93
C GLU A 740 4.00 4.73 -26.42
N MET A 741 5.15 4.28 -26.92
CA MET A 741 5.28 3.76 -28.29
C MET A 741 4.46 2.49 -28.51
N LEU A 742 4.50 1.54 -27.56
CA LEU A 742 3.70 0.31 -27.62
C LEU A 742 2.20 0.58 -27.47
N GLN A 743 1.81 1.54 -26.63
CA GLN A 743 0.42 2.01 -26.52
C GLN A 743 -0.08 2.54 -27.86
N LYS A 744 0.69 3.44 -28.50
CA LYS A 744 0.35 3.99 -29.83
C LYS A 744 0.21 2.89 -30.90
N VAL A 745 1.16 1.96 -30.97
CA VAL A 745 1.06 0.79 -31.88
C VAL A 745 -0.19 -0.04 -31.59
N THR A 746 -0.53 -0.24 -30.32
CA THR A 746 -1.71 -1.03 -29.93
C THR A 746 -3.02 -0.34 -30.31
N ILE A 747 -3.10 0.99 -30.16
CA ILE A 747 -4.25 1.80 -30.58
C ILE A 747 -4.42 1.71 -32.11
N ASP A 748 -3.34 1.86 -32.88
CA ASP A 748 -3.36 1.71 -34.33
C ASP A 748 -3.83 0.32 -34.76
N ILE A 749 -3.29 -0.76 -34.17
CA ILE A 749 -3.65 -2.15 -34.50
C ILE A 749 -5.10 -2.48 -34.13
N LYS A 750 -5.66 -1.82 -33.11
CA LYS A 750 -7.07 -1.95 -32.72
C LYS A 750 -8.02 -1.21 -33.66
N SER A 751 -7.67 -0.01 -34.14
CA SER A 751 -8.51 0.71 -35.12
C SER A 751 -8.57 -0.03 -36.47
N LEU A 752 -7.50 -0.72 -36.85
CA LEU A 752 -7.41 -1.56 -38.04
C LEU A 752 -8.18 -2.90 -37.94
N SER A 753 -8.60 -3.31 -36.75
CA SER A 753 -9.24 -4.62 -36.55
C SER A 753 -10.37 -4.57 -35.52
N ALA A 754 -11.61 -4.49 -35.99
CA ALA A 754 -12.79 -4.42 -35.11
C ALA A 754 -12.85 -5.60 -34.13
N GLU A 755 -13.37 -5.35 -32.92
CA GLU A 755 -13.35 -6.29 -31.77
C GLU A 755 -14.06 -7.63 -32.01
N LYS A 756 -14.87 -7.74 -33.08
CA LYS A 756 -15.68 -8.92 -33.43
C LYS A 756 -15.03 -9.90 -34.41
N TYR A 757 -13.92 -9.52 -35.05
CA TYR A 757 -13.25 -10.36 -36.05
C TYR A 757 -11.89 -10.86 -35.58
N ASP A 758 -11.54 -12.07 -35.99
CA ASP A 758 -10.25 -12.70 -35.75
C ASP A 758 -9.08 -11.88 -36.32
N VAL A 759 -7.89 -12.13 -35.75
CA VAL A 759 -6.64 -11.49 -36.17
C VAL A 759 -6.23 -12.02 -37.54
N SER A 760 -6.35 -11.20 -38.58
CA SER A 760 -5.91 -11.56 -39.94
C SER A 760 -4.38 -11.50 -40.08
N SER A 761 -3.85 -12.22 -41.06
CA SER A 761 -2.42 -12.18 -41.42
C SER A 761 -1.94 -10.78 -41.79
N GLN A 762 -2.81 -9.95 -42.38
CA GLN A 762 -2.53 -8.54 -42.70
C GLN A 762 -2.28 -7.71 -41.44
N VAL A 763 -3.04 -7.92 -40.36
CA VAL A 763 -2.85 -7.23 -39.08
C VAL A 763 -1.49 -7.61 -38.45
N ILE A 764 -1.09 -8.89 -38.55
CA ILE A 764 0.22 -9.35 -38.06
C ILE A 764 1.37 -8.74 -38.89
N SER A 765 1.23 -8.69 -40.22
CA SER A 765 2.20 -8.04 -41.11
C SER A 765 2.37 -6.55 -40.76
N GLN A 766 1.25 -5.84 -40.56
CA GLN A 766 1.24 -4.42 -40.22
C GLN A 766 1.79 -4.13 -38.81
N LEU A 767 1.60 -5.05 -37.85
CA LEU A 767 2.29 -4.99 -36.56
C LEU A 767 3.81 -5.06 -36.76
N LYS A 768 4.30 -6.05 -37.50
CA LYS A 768 5.74 -6.24 -37.73
C LYS A 768 6.36 -5.02 -38.41
N GLN A 769 5.74 -4.51 -39.47
CA GLN A 769 6.17 -3.27 -40.14
C GLN A 769 6.22 -2.06 -39.18
N LYS A 770 5.23 -1.88 -38.31
CA LYS A 770 5.24 -0.81 -37.30
C LYS A 770 6.37 -0.99 -36.28
N LEU A 771 6.64 -2.22 -35.83
CA LEU A 771 7.74 -2.53 -34.91
C LEU A 771 9.12 -2.32 -35.57
N GLU A 772 9.29 -2.66 -36.85
CA GLU A 772 10.52 -2.40 -37.62
C GLU A 772 10.79 -0.88 -37.70
N ASN A 773 9.77 -0.10 -38.06
CA ASN A 773 9.88 1.36 -38.14
C ASN A 773 10.23 1.99 -36.78
N LEU A 774 9.67 1.48 -35.67
CA LEU A 774 10.04 1.94 -34.33
C LEU A 774 11.49 1.57 -33.99
N GLN A 775 11.89 0.31 -34.20
CA GLN A 775 13.22 -0.18 -33.86
C GLN A 775 14.34 0.54 -34.63
N ASN A 776 14.10 0.93 -35.88
CA ASN A 776 15.10 1.59 -36.72
C ASN A 776 15.31 3.07 -36.37
N LEU A 777 14.31 3.76 -35.81
CA LEU A 777 14.31 5.23 -35.70
C LEU A 777 14.16 5.78 -34.28
N ASN A 778 13.33 5.15 -33.44
CA ASN A 778 12.79 5.82 -32.23
C ASN A 778 12.87 4.98 -30.94
N LEU A 779 12.84 3.64 -31.03
CA LEU A 779 12.80 2.78 -29.85
C LEU A 779 14.15 2.82 -29.10
N PRO A 780 14.16 2.97 -27.75
CA PRO A 780 15.37 2.81 -26.96
C PRO A 780 16.09 1.49 -27.25
N LYS A 781 17.41 1.55 -27.46
CA LYS A 781 18.24 0.35 -27.74
C LYS A 781 18.17 -0.72 -26.65
N SER A 782 17.90 -0.30 -25.42
CA SER A 782 17.59 -1.19 -24.30
C SER A 782 16.82 -0.45 -23.20
N PHE A 783 16.09 -1.18 -22.38
CA PHE A 783 15.36 -0.68 -21.20
C PHE A 783 15.25 -1.78 -20.13
N ARG A 784 15.07 -1.38 -18.85
CA ARG A 784 14.78 -2.35 -17.77
C ARG A 784 13.35 -2.86 -17.90
N VAL A 785 13.12 -4.13 -17.62
CA VAL A 785 11.78 -4.72 -17.67
C VAL A 785 10.94 -4.18 -16.49
N PRO A 786 9.77 -3.55 -16.70
CA PRO A 786 9.03 -2.90 -15.61
C PRO A 786 8.62 -3.82 -14.45
N TYR A 787 8.34 -5.11 -14.71
CA TYR A 787 8.02 -6.08 -13.65
C TYR A 787 9.24 -6.76 -13.02
N ASP A 788 10.45 -6.62 -13.60
CA ASP A 788 11.69 -7.10 -13.02
C ASP A 788 12.89 -6.21 -13.42
N PRO A 789 13.27 -5.23 -12.58
CA PRO A 789 14.31 -4.25 -12.93
C PRO A 789 15.72 -4.86 -13.10
N GLY A 790 15.94 -6.10 -12.65
CA GLY A 790 17.20 -6.82 -12.86
C GLY A 790 17.40 -7.27 -14.30
N LEU A 791 16.33 -7.44 -15.09
CA LEU A 791 16.39 -7.80 -16.50
C LEU A 791 16.40 -6.55 -17.41
N LYS A 792 17.22 -6.62 -18.46
CA LYS A 792 17.37 -5.55 -19.45
C LYS A 792 17.00 -6.05 -20.85
N ALA A 793 15.85 -5.62 -21.33
CA ALA A 793 15.38 -5.91 -22.69
C ALA A 793 16.17 -5.07 -23.70
N GLY A 794 16.63 -5.71 -24.77
CA GLY A 794 17.35 -5.10 -25.90
C GLY A 794 16.46 -4.95 -27.13
N ALA A 795 16.97 -5.35 -28.30
CA ALA A 795 16.24 -5.32 -29.56
C ALA A 795 15.09 -6.35 -29.61
N LEU A 796 14.00 -6.00 -30.30
CA LEU A 796 12.88 -6.89 -30.62
C LEU A 796 13.28 -7.99 -31.60
N VAL A 797 12.81 -9.21 -31.31
CA VAL A 797 12.80 -10.34 -32.24
C VAL A 797 11.46 -10.31 -32.99
N ILE A 798 11.36 -9.39 -33.94
CA ILE A 798 10.11 -9.02 -34.65
C ILE A 798 9.46 -10.22 -35.33
N GLU A 799 10.25 -11.19 -35.79
CA GLU A 799 9.81 -12.47 -36.36
C GLU A 799 8.86 -13.25 -35.43
N LYS A 800 9.14 -13.24 -34.12
CA LYS A 800 8.33 -13.91 -33.08
C LYS A 800 7.17 -13.06 -32.55
N CYS A 801 7.19 -11.75 -32.78
CA CYS A 801 6.15 -10.84 -32.33
C CYS A 801 4.82 -11.09 -33.07
N LYS A 802 3.69 -11.06 -32.33
CA LYS A 802 2.35 -11.39 -32.85
C LYS A 802 1.24 -10.70 -32.04
N VAL A 803 0.06 -10.56 -32.62
CA VAL A 803 -1.17 -10.20 -31.88
C VAL A 803 -1.83 -11.48 -31.41
N MET A 804 -2.23 -11.56 -30.14
CA MET A 804 -2.92 -12.74 -29.61
C MET A 804 -4.39 -12.77 -30.02
N ALA A 805 -4.92 -13.96 -30.33
CA ALA A 805 -6.32 -14.20 -30.64
C ALA A 805 -7.20 -14.15 -29.38
N SER A 806 -7.39 -12.95 -28.85
CA SER A 806 -8.26 -12.65 -27.72
C SER A 806 -9.06 -11.38 -28.01
N LYS A 807 -10.24 -11.23 -27.40
CA LYS A 807 -11.14 -10.06 -27.57
C LYS A 807 -10.42 -8.73 -27.43
N LYS A 808 -9.44 -8.66 -26.53
CA LYS A 808 -8.68 -7.45 -26.20
C LYS A 808 -7.39 -7.31 -27.00
N LYS A 809 -7.06 -8.27 -27.88
CA LYS A 809 -5.93 -8.25 -28.84
C LYS A 809 -4.60 -7.77 -28.24
N PRO A 810 -4.11 -8.36 -27.14
CA PRO A 810 -2.83 -7.98 -26.57
C PRO A 810 -1.67 -8.35 -27.51
N LEU A 811 -0.56 -7.61 -27.41
CA LEU A 811 0.64 -7.84 -28.20
C LEU A 811 1.54 -8.82 -27.45
N TRP A 812 1.95 -9.90 -28.14
CA TRP A 812 3.04 -10.77 -27.70
C TRP A 812 4.33 -10.26 -28.32
N LEU A 813 5.25 -9.82 -27.46
CA LEU A 813 6.53 -9.23 -27.84
C LEU A 813 7.66 -10.10 -27.29
N GLU A 814 8.74 -10.25 -28.06
CA GLU A 814 9.94 -10.95 -27.62
C GLU A 814 11.15 -10.08 -27.90
N PHE A 815 12.01 -9.93 -26.89
CA PHE A 815 13.22 -9.12 -26.93
C PHE A 815 14.45 -10.01 -26.71
N LYS A 816 15.61 -9.63 -27.25
CA LYS A 816 16.89 -10.19 -26.80
C LYS A 816 17.23 -9.63 -25.41
N CYS A 817 17.99 -10.37 -24.59
CA CYS A 817 18.65 -9.74 -23.46
C CYS A 817 19.69 -8.72 -23.98
N ALA A 818 19.74 -7.54 -23.36
CA ALA A 818 20.72 -6.50 -23.71
C ALA A 818 22.08 -6.71 -23.04
N ASP A 819 22.16 -7.60 -22.04
CA ASP A 819 23.40 -7.93 -21.34
C ASP A 819 24.19 -9.00 -22.12
N PRO A 820 25.43 -8.72 -22.57
CA PRO A 820 26.25 -9.68 -23.31
C PRO A 820 26.76 -10.85 -22.44
N THR A 821 26.61 -10.79 -21.12
CA THR A 821 26.96 -11.87 -20.18
C THR A 821 25.83 -12.89 -19.99
N ALA A 822 24.69 -12.70 -20.66
CA ALA A 822 23.61 -13.68 -20.67
C ALA A 822 24.08 -15.00 -21.31
N LEU A 823 24.00 -16.09 -20.55
CA LEU A 823 24.50 -17.42 -20.95
C LEU A 823 23.55 -18.16 -21.90
N SER A 824 22.31 -17.71 -22.02
CA SER A 824 21.31 -18.25 -22.95
C SER A 824 20.95 -17.23 -24.01
N ASN A 825 20.75 -17.70 -25.24
CA ASN A 825 20.20 -16.92 -26.35
C ASN A 825 18.66 -16.82 -26.31
N GLU A 826 18.03 -17.29 -25.23
CA GLU A 826 16.60 -17.13 -25.01
C GLU A 826 16.16 -15.67 -24.99
N THR A 827 14.92 -15.47 -25.40
CA THR A 827 14.24 -14.19 -25.44
C THR A 827 13.61 -13.83 -24.08
N ILE A 828 13.47 -12.53 -23.84
CA ILE A 828 12.61 -11.96 -22.79
C ILE A 828 11.23 -11.76 -23.43
N GLY A 829 10.26 -12.56 -23.02
CA GLY A 829 8.89 -12.50 -23.53
C GLY A 829 8.00 -11.60 -22.69
N ILE A 830 7.32 -10.64 -23.32
CA ILE A 830 6.42 -9.67 -22.68
C ILE A 830 5.10 -9.64 -23.44
N ILE A 831 3.98 -9.82 -22.73
CA ILE A 831 2.65 -9.48 -23.22
C ILE A 831 2.36 -8.02 -22.85
N PHE A 832 2.16 -7.16 -23.85
CA PHE A 832 1.66 -5.80 -23.66
C PHE A 832 0.14 -5.78 -23.84
N LYS A 833 -0.60 -5.44 -22.78
CA LYS A 833 -2.07 -5.49 -22.73
C LYS A 833 -2.63 -4.06 -22.65
N HIS A 834 -3.71 -3.81 -23.38
CA HIS A 834 -4.37 -2.50 -23.48
C HIS A 834 -5.88 -2.64 -23.45
N GLY A 835 -6.57 -1.82 -22.67
CA GLY A 835 -8.03 -1.79 -22.53
C GLY A 835 -8.59 -2.68 -21.43
N ASP A 836 -7.76 -3.23 -20.55
CA ASP A 836 -8.13 -3.91 -19.31
C ASP A 836 -7.31 -3.32 -18.15
N ASP A 837 -7.90 -3.24 -16.95
CA ASP A 837 -7.19 -2.86 -15.73
C ASP A 837 -6.45 -4.08 -15.17
N LEU A 838 -5.14 -3.95 -14.92
CA LEU A 838 -4.28 -5.03 -14.41
C LEU A 838 -4.01 -4.96 -12.90
N ARG A 839 -4.55 -3.96 -12.18
CA ARG A 839 -4.35 -3.87 -10.72
C ARG A 839 -4.92 -5.07 -9.96
N GLN A 840 -5.98 -5.68 -10.49
CA GLN A 840 -6.56 -6.92 -9.95
C GLN A 840 -5.58 -8.10 -10.10
N ASP A 841 -5.03 -8.34 -11.30
CA ASP A 841 -4.02 -9.39 -11.52
C ASP A 841 -2.76 -9.15 -10.68
N MET A 842 -2.27 -7.90 -10.61
CA MET A 842 -1.13 -7.51 -9.77
C MET A 842 -1.35 -7.88 -8.31
N LEU A 843 -2.52 -7.56 -7.76
CA LEU A 843 -2.88 -7.88 -6.37
C LEU A 843 -2.88 -9.39 -6.15
N ILE A 844 -3.57 -10.16 -7.00
CA ILE A 844 -3.65 -11.61 -6.80
C ILE A 844 -2.26 -12.25 -6.89
N LEU A 845 -1.44 -11.87 -7.85
CA LEU A 845 -0.05 -12.34 -7.97
C LEU A 845 0.82 -11.96 -6.76
N GLN A 846 0.59 -10.80 -6.16
CA GLN A 846 1.27 -10.40 -4.92
C GLN A 846 0.78 -11.19 -3.70
N ILE A 847 -0.52 -11.45 -3.57
CA ILE A 847 -1.06 -12.29 -2.50
C ILE A 847 -0.53 -13.72 -2.64
N LEU A 848 -0.39 -14.26 -3.85
CA LEU A 848 0.26 -15.55 -4.08
C LEU A 848 1.72 -15.57 -3.59
N ARG A 849 2.49 -14.48 -3.80
CA ARG A 849 3.86 -14.34 -3.23
C ARG A 849 3.85 -14.28 -1.69
N ILE A 850 2.86 -13.62 -1.09
CA ILE A 850 2.68 -13.59 0.37
C ILE A 850 2.30 -14.98 0.90
N MET A 851 1.45 -15.74 0.19
CA MET A 851 1.16 -17.13 0.53
C MET A 851 2.40 -18.03 0.44
N GLU A 852 3.23 -17.87 -0.59
CA GLU A 852 4.54 -18.54 -0.65
C GLU A 852 5.44 -18.17 0.53
N SER A 853 5.53 -16.89 0.92
CA SER A 853 6.34 -16.49 2.08
C SER A 853 5.79 -17.04 3.41
N ILE A 854 4.48 -17.25 3.55
CA ILE A 854 3.87 -17.90 4.73
C ILE A 854 4.22 -19.39 4.73
N TRP A 855 4.09 -20.06 3.59
CA TRP A 855 4.48 -21.47 3.46
C TRP A 855 5.99 -21.68 3.64
N GLU A 856 6.82 -20.74 3.20
CA GLU A 856 8.27 -20.74 3.46
C GLU A 856 8.58 -20.68 4.96
N THR A 857 7.87 -19.86 5.75
CA THR A 857 8.03 -19.85 7.22
C THR A 857 7.66 -21.16 7.88
N GLU A 858 6.70 -21.91 7.31
CA GLU A 858 6.32 -23.26 7.73
C GLU A 858 7.14 -24.38 7.03
N SER A 859 8.22 -24.02 6.31
CA SER A 859 9.08 -24.94 5.54
C SER A 859 8.37 -25.81 4.49
N LEU A 860 7.31 -25.28 3.88
CA LEU A 860 6.56 -25.88 2.77
C LEU A 860 6.90 -25.18 1.45
N ASP A 861 7.37 -25.93 0.45
CA ASP A 861 7.54 -25.43 -0.92
C ASP A 861 6.41 -25.93 -1.82
N LEU A 862 5.38 -25.10 -2.00
CA LEU A 862 4.25 -25.43 -2.88
C LEU A 862 4.46 -25.01 -4.34
N CYS A 863 5.68 -24.59 -4.71
CA CYS A 863 6.07 -24.37 -6.11
C CYS A 863 5.13 -23.45 -6.92
N LEU A 864 4.51 -22.42 -6.33
CA LEU A 864 3.70 -21.49 -7.11
C LEU A 864 4.55 -20.77 -8.18
N LEU A 865 3.86 -20.19 -9.17
CA LEU A 865 4.49 -19.39 -10.21
C LEU A 865 3.79 -18.03 -10.34
N PRO A 866 3.97 -17.11 -9.36
CA PRO A 866 3.46 -15.75 -9.45
C PRO A 866 4.31 -14.94 -10.45
N TYR A 867 3.99 -15.07 -11.72
CA TYR A 867 4.63 -14.37 -12.84
C TYR A 867 4.56 -12.84 -12.72
N GLY A 868 5.46 -12.15 -13.41
CA GLY A 868 5.51 -10.69 -13.48
C GLY A 868 4.25 -10.11 -14.10
N CYS A 869 3.60 -9.18 -13.40
CA CYS A 869 2.48 -8.40 -13.92
C CYS A 869 2.56 -7.00 -13.32
N ILE A 870 2.44 -5.97 -14.16
CA ILE A 870 2.49 -4.59 -13.71
C ILE A 870 1.64 -3.69 -14.61
N SER A 871 0.76 -2.88 -14.01
CA SER A 871 0.06 -1.80 -14.68
C SER A 871 1.01 -0.61 -14.85
N THR A 872 0.97 0.03 -16.01
CA THR A 872 1.92 1.09 -16.39
C THR A 872 1.24 2.44 -16.69
N GLY A 873 -0.09 2.50 -16.64
CA GLY A 873 -0.94 3.64 -16.96
C GLY A 873 -2.40 3.24 -17.13
N ASP A 874 -3.28 4.13 -17.63
CA ASP A 874 -4.72 3.84 -17.77
C ASP A 874 -4.99 2.62 -18.66
N LYS A 875 -5.52 1.55 -18.04
CA LYS A 875 -5.87 0.26 -18.68
C LYS A 875 -4.76 -0.31 -19.56
N ILE A 876 -3.50 -0.04 -19.20
CA ILE A 876 -2.31 -0.60 -19.85
C ILE A 876 -1.38 -1.26 -18.84
N GLY A 877 -0.63 -2.24 -19.32
CA GLY A 877 0.39 -2.90 -18.53
C GLY A 877 1.14 -4.00 -19.27
N MET A 878 2.11 -4.58 -18.57
CA MET A 878 2.98 -5.65 -19.05
C MET A 878 2.81 -6.90 -18.19
N ILE A 879 2.76 -8.06 -18.85
CA ILE A 879 2.70 -9.38 -18.23
C ILE A 879 3.88 -10.20 -18.76
N GLU A 880 4.54 -10.93 -17.87
CA GLU A 880 5.62 -11.87 -18.19
C GLU A 880 5.10 -13.06 -18.99
N ILE A 881 5.88 -13.51 -19.97
CA ILE A 881 5.65 -14.77 -20.66
C ILE A 881 6.46 -15.87 -19.97
N VAL A 882 5.76 -16.73 -19.23
CA VAL A 882 6.35 -17.96 -18.69
C VAL A 882 6.77 -18.85 -19.87
N LYS A 883 8.06 -19.20 -19.93
CA LYS A 883 8.65 -20.05 -20.96
C LYS A 883 8.18 -21.50 -20.82
N ASP A 884 8.25 -22.21 -21.95
CA ASP A 884 7.98 -23.65 -22.03
C ASP A 884 6.68 -24.07 -21.35
N ALA A 885 5.65 -23.22 -21.46
CA ALA A 885 4.36 -23.39 -20.82
C ALA A 885 3.22 -23.43 -21.85
N THR A 886 2.24 -24.30 -21.62
CA THR A 886 1.07 -24.47 -22.51
C THR A 886 -0.22 -24.58 -21.67
N THR A 887 -1.35 -24.09 -22.20
CA THR A 887 -2.66 -24.23 -21.53
C THR A 887 -3.14 -25.67 -21.55
N ILE A 888 -3.82 -26.11 -20.48
CA ILE A 888 -4.40 -27.47 -20.40
C ILE A 888 -5.38 -27.72 -21.57
N ALA A 889 -6.15 -26.70 -21.96
CA ALA A 889 -7.05 -26.76 -23.10
C ALA A 889 -6.31 -27.08 -24.41
N LYS A 890 -5.15 -26.47 -24.65
CA LYS A 890 -4.36 -26.71 -25.86
C LYS A 890 -3.71 -28.11 -25.87
N ILE A 891 -3.31 -28.62 -24.70
CA ILE A 891 -2.83 -29.99 -24.55
C ILE A 891 -3.97 -30.98 -24.90
N GLN A 892 -5.16 -30.83 -24.30
CA GLN A 892 -6.33 -31.65 -24.61
C GLN A 892 -6.76 -31.55 -26.09
N GLN A 893 -6.81 -30.35 -26.67
CA GLN A 893 -7.13 -30.11 -28.09
C GLN A 893 -6.16 -30.82 -29.04
N SER A 894 -4.89 -31.01 -28.67
CA SER A 894 -3.93 -31.70 -29.53
C SER A 894 -4.27 -33.18 -29.78
N THR A 895 -5.02 -33.82 -28.87
CA THR A 895 -5.44 -35.23 -28.99
C THR A 895 -6.92 -35.39 -29.34
N VAL A 896 -7.81 -34.52 -28.83
CA VAL A 896 -9.28 -34.65 -28.97
C VAL A 896 -9.88 -33.65 -29.96
N GLY A 897 -9.08 -32.70 -30.47
CA GLY A 897 -9.56 -31.61 -31.32
C GLY A 897 -10.46 -30.62 -30.57
N ASN A 898 -11.24 -29.83 -31.32
CA ASN A 898 -12.13 -28.80 -30.78
C ASN A 898 -13.46 -29.38 -30.24
N THR A 899 -13.39 -30.43 -29.41
CA THR A 899 -14.56 -31.09 -28.81
C THR A 899 -14.42 -31.17 -27.29
N GLY A 900 -15.56 -31.22 -26.58
CA GLY A 900 -15.58 -31.34 -25.12
C GLY A 900 -15.34 -32.77 -24.58
N ALA A 901 -14.90 -33.71 -25.43
CA ALA A 901 -14.70 -35.11 -25.08
C ALA A 901 -13.33 -35.36 -24.41
N PHE A 902 -13.02 -34.56 -23.38
CA PHE A 902 -11.73 -34.57 -22.68
C PHE A 902 -11.34 -35.97 -22.17
N LYS A 903 -10.03 -36.23 -22.13
CA LYS A 903 -9.47 -37.53 -21.74
C LYS A 903 -8.53 -37.40 -20.55
N ASP A 904 -8.53 -38.39 -19.69
CA ASP A 904 -7.79 -38.39 -18.42
C ASP A 904 -6.27 -38.56 -18.66
N GLU A 905 -5.88 -39.44 -19.58
CA GLU A 905 -4.48 -39.82 -19.80
C GLU A 905 -3.62 -38.77 -20.52
N VAL A 906 -4.24 -37.81 -21.22
CA VAL A 906 -3.57 -36.92 -22.19
C VAL A 906 -2.53 -36.01 -21.53
N LEU A 907 -2.82 -35.44 -20.37
CA LEU A 907 -1.89 -34.56 -19.65
C LEU A 907 -0.64 -35.31 -19.16
N ASN A 908 -0.82 -36.56 -18.70
CA ASN A 908 0.28 -37.40 -18.25
C ASN A 908 1.16 -37.87 -19.41
N HIS A 909 0.56 -38.23 -20.55
CA HIS A 909 1.28 -38.56 -21.78
C HIS A 909 2.11 -37.37 -22.27
N TRP A 910 1.54 -36.16 -22.32
CA TRP A 910 2.26 -34.95 -22.68
C TRP A 910 3.46 -34.70 -21.75
N LEU A 911 3.26 -34.81 -20.43
CA LEU A 911 4.35 -34.62 -19.47
C LEU A 911 5.44 -35.70 -19.61
N LYS A 912 5.07 -36.94 -19.98
CA LYS A 912 6.01 -38.03 -20.25
C LYS A 912 6.80 -37.84 -21.55
N GLU A 913 6.18 -37.24 -22.57
CA GLU A 913 6.84 -36.85 -23.81
C GLU A 913 7.90 -35.76 -23.57
N LYS A 914 7.56 -34.76 -22.75
CA LYS A 914 8.48 -33.67 -22.36
C LYS A 914 9.59 -34.13 -21.41
N CYS A 915 9.29 -35.07 -20.52
CA CYS A 915 10.25 -35.68 -19.60
C CYS A 915 10.43 -37.18 -19.90
N PRO A 916 11.18 -37.55 -20.96
CA PRO A 916 11.34 -38.96 -21.35
C PRO A 916 12.19 -39.78 -20.37
N LEU A 917 13.13 -39.12 -19.65
CA LEU A 917 13.93 -39.74 -18.60
C LEU A 917 13.08 -39.94 -17.34
N GLU A 918 13.09 -41.15 -16.77
CA GLU A 918 12.24 -41.49 -15.62
C GLU A 918 12.47 -40.56 -14.41
N GLU A 919 13.72 -40.24 -14.09
CA GLU A 919 14.05 -39.32 -12.99
C GLU A 919 13.49 -37.92 -13.20
N LYS A 920 13.60 -37.38 -14.43
CA LYS A 920 13.00 -36.08 -14.79
C LYS A 920 11.48 -36.12 -14.73
N PHE A 921 10.87 -37.23 -15.18
CA PHE A 921 9.43 -37.41 -15.14
C PHE A 921 8.90 -37.45 -13.70
N GLN A 922 9.55 -38.19 -12.81
CA GLN A 922 9.14 -38.23 -11.40
C GLN A 922 9.30 -36.85 -10.73
N ALA A 923 10.39 -36.12 -11.01
CA ALA A 923 10.57 -34.75 -10.53
C ALA A 923 9.51 -33.76 -11.09
N ALA A 924 9.08 -33.94 -12.35
CA ALA A 924 8.02 -33.15 -12.96
C ALA A 924 6.64 -33.48 -12.38
N VAL A 925 6.35 -34.76 -12.11
CA VAL A 925 5.12 -35.20 -11.42
C VAL A 925 5.09 -34.72 -9.97
N GLU A 926 6.23 -34.74 -9.26
CA GLU A 926 6.36 -34.17 -7.92
C GLU A 926 6.07 -32.66 -7.92
N ARG A 927 6.71 -31.90 -8.83
CA ARG A 927 6.45 -30.47 -8.98
C ARG A 927 4.99 -30.17 -9.37
N PHE A 928 4.37 -31.03 -10.18
CA PHE A 928 2.94 -30.95 -10.49
C PHE A 928 2.06 -31.15 -9.25
N VAL A 929 2.38 -32.12 -8.38
CA VAL A 929 1.64 -32.36 -7.13
C VAL A 929 1.70 -31.13 -6.21
N TYR A 930 2.89 -30.59 -5.96
CA TYR A 930 3.05 -29.42 -5.08
C TYR A 930 2.38 -28.16 -5.62
N SER A 931 2.62 -27.83 -6.90
CA SER A 931 2.00 -26.67 -7.55
C SER A 931 0.48 -26.79 -7.67
N CYS A 932 -0.04 -27.98 -7.99
CA CYS A 932 -1.48 -28.25 -7.96
C CYS A 932 -2.05 -28.06 -6.56
N ALA A 933 -1.42 -28.62 -5.52
CA ALA A 933 -1.87 -28.44 -4.13
C ALA A 933 -1.89 -26.95 -3.71
N GLY A 934 -0.82 -26.22 -4.02
CA GLY A 934 -0.72 -24.78 -3.75
C GLY A 934 -1.81 -23.97 -4.45
N TYR A 935 -2.03 -24.18 -5.75
CA TYR A 935 -3.08 -23.47 -6.49
C TYR A 935 -4.50 -23.91 -6.10
N CYS A 936 -4.75 -25.16 -5.72
CA CYS A 936 -6.04 -25.58 -5.16
C CYS A 936 -6.36 -24.83 -3.86
N VAL A 937 -5.41 -24.78 -2.92
CA VAL A 937 -5.59 -24.05 -1.65
C VAL A 937 -5.71 -22.55 -1.87
N ALA A 938 -4.84 -21.96 -2.68
CA ALA A 938 -4.86 -20.52 -2.95
C ALA A 938 -6.14 -20.09 -3.67
N THR A 939 -6.54 -20.77 -4.76
CA THR A 939 -7.77 -20.40 -5.48
C THR A 939 -9.04 -20.61 -4.66
N PHE A 940 -9.05 -21.58 -3.74
CA PHE A 940 -10.12 -21.74 -2.76
C PHE A 940 -10.19 -20.57 -1.77
N VAL A 941 -9.09 -20.29 -1.06
CA VAL A 941 -9.07 -19.21 -0.04
C VAL A 941 -9.37 -17.84 -0.65
N LEU A 942 -8.98 -17.63 -1.91
CA LEU A 942 -9.19 -16.39 -2.66
C LEU A 942 -10.47 -16.35 -3.49
N GLY A 943 -11.28 -17.42 -3.49
CA GLY A 943 -12.52 -17.51 -4.27
C GLY A 943 -12.33 -17.17 -5.76
N ILE A 944 -11.21 -17.59 -6.34
CA ILE A 944 -10.82 -17.23 -7.72
C ILE A 944 -11.69 -18.04 -8.69
N GLY A 945 -12.58 -17.32 -9.38
CA GLY A 945 -13.54 -17.89 -10.31
C GLY A 945 -13.08 -17.91 -11.77
N ASP A 946 -13.97 -18.32 -12.67
CA ASP A 946 -13.74 -18.45 -14.12
C ASP A 946 -12.55 -19.39 -14.43
N ARG A 947 -12.37 -20.45 -13.62
CA ARG A 947 -11.28 -21.43 -13.76
C ARG A 947 -11.63 -22.53 -14.76
N HIS A 948 -11.28 -22.30 -16.02
CA HIS A 948 -11.38 -23.27 -17.11
C HIS A 948 -10.01 -23.64 -17.70
N ASN A 949 -9.95 -24.73 -18.48
CA ASN A 949 -8.71 -25.31 -19.01
C ASN A 949 -7.83 -24.34 -19.85
N ASP A 950 -8.35 -23.22 -20.37
CA ASP A 950 -7.56 -22.17 -21.03
C ASP A 950 -6.87 -21.20 -20.06
N ASN A 951 -7.40 -21.05 -18.83
CA ASN A 951 -6.87 -20.18 -17.77
C ASN A 951 -5.94 -20.92 -16.79
N ILE A 952 -5.59 -22.17 -17.11
CA ILE A 952 -4.65 -23.01 -16.37
C ILE A 952 -3.57 -23.46 -17.35
N MET A 953 -2.32 -23.30 -16.94
CA MET A 953 -1.12 -23.61 -17.72
C MET A 953 -0.22 -24.58 -16.97
N ILE A 954 0.57 -25.35 -17.71
CA ILE A 954 1.61 -26.23 -17.18
C ILE A 954 2.92 -26.01 -17.95
N THR A 955 4.04 -26.00 -17.24
CA THR A 955 5.39 -25.97 -17.82
C THR A 955 5.85 -27.38 -18.24
N GLU A 956 6.80 -27.48 -19.17
CA GLU A 956 7.43 -28.77 -19.54
C GLU A 956 8.12 -29.48 -18.36
N MET A 957 8.47 -28.73 -17.31
CA MET A 957 9.03 -29.20 -16.04
C MET A 957 7.97 -29.55 -14.97
N GLY A 958 6.69 -29.61 -15.36
CA GLY A 958 5.56 -30.05 -14.53
C GLY A 958 4.94 -29.02 -13.59
N ASN A 959 5.47 -27.79 -13.52
CA ASN A 959 4.88 -26.73 -12.70
C ASN A 959 3.53 -26.28 -13.28
N LEU A 960 2.43 -26.44 -12.53
CA LEU A 960 1.08 -25.99 -12.84
C LEU A 960 0.86 -24.57 -12.31
N PHE A 961 0.27 -23.68 -13.11
CA PHE A 961 -0.08 -22.33 -12.67
C PHE A 961 -1.35 -21.79 -13.32
N HIS A 962 -1.99 -20.85 -12.62
CA HIS A 962 -3.22 -20.19 -13.06
C HIS A 962 -2.91 -18.82 -13.65
N ILE A 963 -3.69 -18.38 -14.64
CA ILE A 963 -3.57 -17.06 -15.30
C ILE A 963 -4.93 -16.34 -15.37
N ASP A 964 -4.94 -15.05 -15.70
CA ASP A 964 -6.15 -14.21 -15.94
C ASP A 964 -7.13 -14.20 -14.76
N PHE A 965 -6.85 -13.38 -13.74
CA PHE A 965 -7.52 -13.43 -12.42
C PHE A 965 -8.78 -12.56 -12.31
N GLY A 966 -9.53 -12.37 -13.39
CA GLY A 966 -10.62 -11.39 -13.47
C GLY A 966 -11.85 -11.59 -12.55
N HIS A 967 -11.99 -12.71 -11.84
CA HIS A 967 -13.11 -13.02 -10.92
C HIS A 967 -12.56 -13.61 -9.61
N ILE A 968 -12.90 -13.02 -8.46
CA ILE A 968 -12.32 -13.33 -7.14
C ILE A 968 -13.35 -13.18 -6.00
N LEU A 969 -13.03 -13.69 -4.80
CA LEU A 969 -13.81 -13.58 -3.56
C LEU A 969 -15.31 -13.98 -3.69
N GLY A 970 -15.61 -14.94 -4.55
CA GLY A 970 -16.99 -15.39 -4.72
C GLY A 970 -17.86 -14.55 -5.67
N ASN A 971 -17.32 -13.47 -6.27
CA ASN A 971 -18.02 -12.62 -7.24
C ASN A 971 -18.11 -13.28 -8.62
N TYR A 972 -18.83 -14.41 -8.67
CA TYR A 972 -19.02 -15.24 -9.84
C TYR A 972 -20.08 -14.67 -10.79
N LYS A 973 -19.86 -14.81 -12.10
CA LYS A 973 -20.87 -14.47 -13.12
C LYS A 973 -22.11 -15.36 -12.97
N SER A 974 -23.20 -14.84 -12.39
CA SER A 974 -24.50 -15.51 -12.45
C SER A 974 -25.12 -15.43 -13.85
N PHE A 975 -26.00 -16.37 -14.18
CA PHE A 975 -26.82 -16.32 -15.40
C PHE A 975 -28.22 -16.84 -15.08
N LEU A 976 -29.25 -16.01 -15.36
CA LEU A 976 -30.65 -16.28 -14.99
C LEU A 976 -30.83 -16.66 -13.50
N GLY A 977 -30.06 -16.04 -12.60
CA GLY A 977 -30.11 -16.32 -11.16
C GLY A 977 -29.35 -17.57 -10.70
N ILE A 978 -28.83 -18.39 -11.61
CA ILE A 978 -28.02 -19.57 -11.28
C ILE A 978 -26.54 -19.20 -11.28
N ASN A 979 -25.81 -19.59 -10.23
CA ASN A 979 -24.35 -19.45 -10.16
C ASN A 979 -23.68 -20.39 -11.18
N LYS A 980 -22.72 -19.87 -11.96
CA LYS A 980 -21.96 -20.68 -12.94
C LYS A 980 -20.96 -21.62 -12.28
N GLU A 981 -20.48 -21.30 -11.08
CA GLU A 981 -19.49 -22.11 -10.40
C GLU A 981 -20.15 -23.15 -9.49
N ARG A 982 -19.67 -24.39 -9.66
CA ARG A 982 -20.27 -25.62 -9.10
C ARG A 982 -19.23 -26.53 -8.42
N VAL A 983 -18.00 -26.03 -8.25
CA VAL A 983 -16.86 -26.64 -7.56
C VAL A 983 -16.09 -25.55 -6.79
N PRO A 984 -15.48 -25.86 -5.64
CA PRO A 984 -14.69 -24.92 -4.85
C PRO A 984 -13.33 -24.56 -5.46
N PHE A 985 -12.75 -25.44 -6.30
CA PHE A 985 -11.53 -25.22 -7.08
C PHE A 985 -11.42 -26.26 -8.21
N VAL A 986 -10.40 -26.17 -9.07
CA VAL A 986 -10.21 -27.14 -10.17
C VAL A 986 -9.29 -28.28 -9.74
N LEU A 987 -9.86 -29.49 -9.69
CA LEU A 987 -9.13 -30.76 -9.56
C LEU A 987 -9.80 -31.77 -10.48
N THR A 988 -9.34 -31.85 -11.73
CA THR A 988 -9.95 -32.63 -12.81
C THR A 988 -9.40 -34.06 -12.89
N PRO A 989 -10.09 -34.98 -13.60
CA PRO A 989 -9.65 -36.36 -13.74
C PRO A 989 -8.26 -36.52 -14.37
N ASP A 990 -7.86 -35.65 -15.31
CA ASP A 990 -6.50 -35.65 -15.87
C ASP A 990 -5.44 -35.25 -14.86
N PHE A 991 -5.74 -34.32 -13.94
CA PHE A 991 -4.82 -33.98 -12.85
C PHE A 991 -4.65 -35.17 -11.90
N LEU A 992 -5.74 -35.84 -11.52
CA LEU A 992 -5.70 -37.06 -10.70
C LEU A 992 -4.94 -38.21 -11.39
N PHE A 993 -5.04 -38.31 -12.72
CA PHE A 993 -4.31 -39.30 -13.51
C PHE A 993 -2.80 -39.05 -13.49
N VAL A 994 -2.35 -37.79 -13.60
CA VAL A 994 -0.92 -37.43 -13.46
C VAL A 994 -0.37 -37.88 -12.10
N MET A 995 -1.17 -37.75 -11.04
CA MET A 995 -0.84 -38.20 -9.68
C MET A 995 -0.92 -39.74 -9.51
N GLY A 996 -1.16 -40.50 -10.58
CA GLY A 996 -1.25 -41.96 -10.55
C GLY A 996 -2.54 -42.49 -9.92
N THR A 997 -3.64 -41.75 -10.00
CA THR A 997 -4.97 -42.17 -9.58
C THR A 997 -5.88 -42.34 -10.80
N SER A 998 -6.30 -43.57 -11.09
CA SER A 998 -7.31 -43.86 -12.11
C SER A 998 -8.50 -44.54 -11.45
N GLY A 999 -9.64 -43.84 -11.40
CA GLY A 999 -10.78 -44.22 -10.58
C GLY A 999 -10.40 -44.40 -9.11
N LYS A 1000 -10.68 -45.58 -8.54
CA LYS A 1000 -10.38 -45.94 -7.14
C LYS A 1000 -9.07 -46.73 -6.95
N LYS A 1001 -8.17 -46.78 -7.95
CA LYS A 1001 -6.94 -47.60 -7.88
C LYS A 1001 -5.66 -46.76 -7.95
N THR A 1002 -4.64 -47.24 -7.24
CA THR A 1002 -3.31 -46.61 -7.10
C THR A 1002 -2.32 -47.10 -8.15
N SER A 1003 -1.49 -46.19 -8.67
CA SER A 1003 -0.31 -46.52 -9.47
C SER A 1003 0.81 -47.17 -8.65
N LEU A 1004 1.52 -48.12 -9.26
CA LEU A 1004 2.70 -48.80 -8.71
C LEU A 1004 3.91 -47.86 -8.51
N HIS A 1005 3.93 -46.70 -9.20
CA HIS A 1005 5.08 -45.79 -9.17
C HIS A 1005 5.19 -45.01 -7.86
N PHE A 1006 4.07 -44.60 -7.26
CA PHE A 1006 4.06 -43.85 -5.99
C PHE A 1006 4.52 -44.71 -4.78
N GLN A 1007 4.35 -46.02 -4.84
CA GLN A 1007 4.84 -46.94 -3.80
C GLN A 1007 6.38 -46.92 -3.67
N LYS A 1008 7.11 -46.62 -4.75
CA LYS A 1008 8.57 -46.41 -4.70
C LYS A 1008 8.94 -45.07 -4.07
N PHE A 1009 8.17 -44.01 -4.35
CA PHE A 1009 8.39 -42.68 -3.77
C PHE A 1009 8.25 -42.69 -2.24
N GLN A 1010 7.23 -43.39 -1.71
CA GLN A 1010 7.04 -43.54 -0.26
C GLN A 1010 8.21 -44.21 0.47
N GLN A 1011 8.97 -45.11 -0.17
CA GLN A 1011 10.15 -45.70 0.48
C GLN A 1011 11.24 -44.65 0.77
N THR A 1012 11.33 -43.60 -0.06
CA THR A 1012 12.28 -42.49 0.13
C THR A 1012 11.81 -41.53 1.23
N GLU A 1013 10.55 -41.10 1.17
CA GLU A 1013 9.94 -40.17 2.15
C GLU A 1013 9.79 -40.80 3.55
N ALA A 1014 9.35 -42.06 3.66
CA ALA A 1014 9.26 -42.73 4.97
C ALA A 1014 10.63 -42.87 5.65
N THR A 1015 11.71 -43.04 4.86
CA THR A 1015 13.09 -43.08 5.36
C THR A 1015 13.57 -41.71 5.86
N LEU A 1016 13.07 -40.61 5.27
CA LEU A 1016 13.29 -39.23 5.74
C LEU A 1016 12.51 -38.94 7.04
N GLN A 1017 11.24 -39.31 7.09
CA GLN A 1017 10.39 -39.13 8.28
C GLN A 1017 10.95 -39.90 9.49
N PHE A 1018 11.41 -41.14 9.28
CA PHE A 1018 12.04 -41.97 10.32
C PHE A 1018 13.33 -41.34 10.86
N ARG A 1019 14.14 -40.70 10.01
CA ARG A 1019 15.32 -39.93 10.47
C ARG A 1019 14.94 -38.73 11.34
N LYS A 1020 13.82 -38.06 11.05
CA LYS A 1020 13.31 -36.91 11.82
C LYS A 1020 12.95 -37.34 13.26
N THR A 1021 12.11 -38.37 13.39
CA THR A 1021 11.67 -38.91 14.70
C THR A 1021 12.84 -39.46 15.54
N VAL A 1022 13.86 -40.03 14.89
CA VAL A 1022 15.08 -40.53 15.57
C VAL A 1022 16.00 -39.39 16.04
N SER A 1023 16.03 -38.24 15.36
CA SER A 1023 16.83 -37.09 15.83
C SER A 1023 16.21 -36.34 17.03
N GLU A 1024 14.88 -36.32 17.12
CA GLU A 1024 14.15 -35.65 18.20
C GLU A 1024 14.13 -36.48 19.51
N SER A 1025 14.25 -37.81 19.41
CA SER A 1025 14.14 -38.75 20.54
C SER A 1025 15.47 -38.97 21.28
N ASN A 1026 16.15 -37.89 21.67
CA ASN A 1026 17.54 -37.93 22.15
C ASN A 1026 17.67 -38.19 23.67
N SER A 1027 17.35 -39.40 24.12
CA SER A 1027 17.71 -39.88 25.47
C SER A 1027 17.87 -41.41 25.60
N LEU A 1028 16.99 -42.23 25.00
CA LEU A 1028 17.04 -43.70 25.17
C LEU A 1028 17.93 -44.44 24.17
N PHE A 1029 18.05 -44.00 22.92
CA PHE A 1029 18.71 -44.79 21.86
C PHE A 1029 20.24 -44.78 21.88
N ARG A 1030 20.87 -43.91 22.68
CA ARG A 1030 22.33 -43.86 22.82
C ARG A 1030 22.93 -45.08 23.53
N MET A 1031 22.11 -45.89 24.20
CA MET A 1031 22.57 -47.05 24.98
C MET A 1031 22.63 -48.36 24.19
N ILE A 1032 22.18 -48.38 22.92
CA ILE A 1032 22.13 -49.58 22.06
C ILE A 1032 23.22 -49.58 20.97
N LEU A 1033 23.97 -48.48 20.82
CA LEU A 1033 25.02 -48.31 19.80
C LEU A 1033 26.46 -48.46 20.33
N ILE A 1034 26.62 -49.08 21.51
CA ILE A 1034 27.91 -49.56 22.02
C ILE A 1034 27.89 -51.09 22.00
N ASP A 1035 28.09 -51.64 20.81
CA ASP A 1035 28.86 -52.87 20.55
C ASP A 1035 28.72 -53.20 19.05
N GLY A 1036 29.81 -53.00 18.30
CA GLY A 1036 29.82 -53.28 16.88
C GLY A 1036 30.10 -54.75 16.60
N VAL A 1037 29.24 -55.41 15.81
CA VAL A 1037 29.55 -56.54 14.90
C VAL A 1037 28.27 -56.98 14.15
N MET A 1038 28.24 -56.79 12.81
CA MET A 1038 27.67 -57.67 11.75
C MET A 1038 27.15 -56.88 10.51
N PRO A 1039 27.25 -57.45 9.29
CA PRO A 1039 26.80 -56.81 8.05
C PRO A 1039 25.46 -57.36 7.50
N CYS A 1040 24.83 -56.56 6.63
CA CYS A 1040 23.95 -56.97 5.52
C CYS A 1040 22.90 -58.10 5.74
N LYS A 1041 21.70 -57.74 6.21
CA LYS A 1041 20.37 -58.09 5.62
C LYS A 1041 19.25 -57.79 6.63
N PHE A 1042 18.51 -56.70 6.44
CA PHE A 1042 17.24 -56.49 7.16
C PHE A 1042 16.07 -57.01 6.32
N GLN A 1043 15.55 -58.18 6.70
CA GLN A 1043 14.13 -58.48 6.48
C GLN A 1043 13.32 -57.61 7.44
N TYR A 1044 12.24 -57.00 6.95
CA TYR A 1044 11.35 -56.20 7.79
C TYR A 1044 10.60 -57.07 8.79
N SER A 1045 10.41 -56.55 10.01
CA SER A 1045 9.57 -57.18 11.04
C SER A 1045 8.11 -57.27 10.57
N PRO A 1046 7.40 -58.40 10.81
CA PRO A 1046 5.99 -58.57 10.44
C PRO A 1046 5.05 -57.46 10.98
N VAL A 1047 5.43 -56.82 12.09
CA VAL A 1047 4.63 -55.79 12.76
C VAL A 1047 4.47 -54.52 11.92
N VAL A 1048 5.48 -54.17 11.10
CA VAL A 1048 5.42 -53.01 10.20
C VAL A 1048 4.50 -53.27 9.00
N LEU A 1049 4.47 -54.52 8.51
CA LEU A 1049 3.55 -54.95 7.46
C LEU A 1049 2.09 -55.00 7.94
N SER A 1050 1.84 -55.38 9.21
CA SER A 1050 0.47 -55.39 9.74
C SER A 1050 -0.16 -53.99 9.84
N LEU A 1051 0.62 -52.96 10.17
CA LEU A 1051 0.15 -51.56 10.22
C LEU A 1051 -0.17 -50.97 8.84
N LEU A 1052 0.46 -51.48 7.78
CA LEU A 1052 0.16 -51.12 6.39
C LEU A 1052 -1.04 -51.89 5.80
N SER A 1053 -1.51 -52.95 6.47
CA SER A 1053 -2.65 -53.78 6.04
C SER A 1053 -3.96 -53.50 6.77
N SER A 1054 -3.95 -52.72 7.85
CA SER A 1054 -5.12 -52.45 8.70
C SER A 1054 -5.80 -51.11 8.37
N GLY A 1055 -6.20 -50.94 7.11
CA GLY A 1055 -6.87 -49.73 6.62
C GLY A 1055 -7.78 -50.04 5.42
N ASN A 1056 -8.98 -50.54 5.67
CA ASN A 1056 -9.89 -51.04 4.63
C ASN A 1056 -10.66 -49.90 3.93
N ASN A 1057 -9.93 -48.97 3.29
CA ASN A 1057 -10.51 -47.80 2.61
C ASN A 1057 -9.98 -47.66 1.16
N SER A 1058 -10.89 -47.53 0.20
CA SER A 1058 -10.62 -47.66 -1.25
C SER A 1058 -10.04 -46.39 -1.91
N ASN A 1059 -9.14 -45.66 -1.25
CA ASN A 1059 -8.50 -44.46 -1.79
C ASN A 1059 -7.05 -44.75 -2.19
N SER A 1060 -6.55 -44.03 -3.21
CA SER A 1060 -5.18 -44.21 -3.69
C SER A 1060 -4.17 -43.61 -2.71
N ILE A 1061 -3.00 -44.24 -2.55
CA ILE A 1061 -1.94 -43.75 -1.67
C ILE A 1061 -1.45 -42.36 -2.13
N SER A 1062 -1.31 -42.14 -3.43
CA SER A 1062 -0.97 -40.84 -4.00
C SER A 1062 -2.00 -39.75 -3.67
N PHE A 1063 -3.28 -40.09 -3.69
CA PHE A 1063 -4.37 -39.17 -3.36
C PHE A 1063 -4.32 -38.76 -1.87
N SER A 1064 -3.97 -39.68 -0.97
CA SER A 1064 -3.79 -39.36 0.45
C SER A 1064 -2.63 -38.37 0.70
N PHE A 1065 -1.59 -38.39 -0.14
CA PHE A 1065 -0.46 -37.47 -0.03
C PHE A 1065 -0.84 -36.04 -0.44
N ILE A 1066 -1.52 -35.84 -1.58
CA ILE A 1066 -1.99 -34.50 -1.96
C ILE A 1066 -3.02 -33.95 -0.95
N GLN A 1067 -3.87 -34.80 -0.37
CA GLN A 1067 -4.76 -34.40 0.72
C GLN A 1067 -3.98 -33.85 1.93
N ASP A 1068 -2.88 -34.50 2.34
CA ASP A 1068 -2.01 -34.03 3.43
C ASP A 1068 -1.28 -32.72 3.08
N VAL A 1069 -0.71 -32.59 1.87
CA VAL A 1069 -0.06 -31.36 1.40
C VAL A 1069 -1.05 -30.18 1.38
N CYS A 1070 -2.25 -30.37 0.81
CA CYS A 1070 -3.28 -29.34 0.79
C CYS A 1070 -3.77 -28.96 2.19
N VAL A 1071 -3.94 -29.93 3.10
CA VAL A 1071 -4.34 -29.67 4.49
C VAL A 1071 -3.27 -28.86 5.23
N LYS A 1072 -1.99 -29.23 5.11
CA LYS A 1072 -0.87 -28.48 5.71
C LYS A 1072 -0.83 -27.04 5.19
N ALA A 1073 -0.91 -26.88 3.88
CA ALA A 1073 -0.95 -25.58 3.21
C ALA A 1073 -2.14 -24.71 3.66
N TYR A 1074 -3.33 -25.30 3.78
CA TYR A 1074 -4.54 -24.63 4.24
C TYR A 1074 -4.44 -24.21 5.72
N LEU A 1075 -3.97 -25.10 6.59
CA LEU A 1075 -3.80 -24.79 8.01
C LEU A 1075 -2.74 -23.69 8.24
N ALA A 1076 -1.62 -23.71 7.50
CA ALA A 1076 -0.62 -22.64 7.54
C ALA A 1076 -1.23 -21.27 7.17
N LEU A 1077 -2.07 -21.19 6.13
CA LEU A 1077 -2.78 -19.94 5.82
C LEU A 1077 -3.76 -19.52 6.92
N ARG A 1078 -4.41 -20.48 7.62
CA ARG A 1078 -5.29 -20.18 8.76
C ARG A 1078 -4.53 -19.61 9.95
N HIS A 1079 -3.30 -20.05 10.23
CA HIS A 1079 -2.46 -19.44 11.27
C HIS A 1079 -2.18 -17.96 11.00
N HIS A 1080 -2.23 -17.54 9.73
CA HIS A 1080 -2.06 -16.17 9.26
C HIS A 1080 -3.37 -15.46 8.86
N THR A 1081 -4.53 -15.95 9.30
CA THR A 1081 -5.88 -15.41 8.99
C THR A 1081 -5.96 -13.88 9.10
N ASN A 1082 -5.49 -13.30 10.20
CA ASN A 1082 -5.62 -11.84 10.42
C ASN A 1082 -4.84 -11.01 9.40
N LEU A 1083 -3.70 -11.53 8.91
CA LEU A 1083 -2.93 -10.90 7.85
C LEU A 1083 -3.69 -10.97 6.52
N LEU A 1084 -4.20 -12.14 6.15
CA LEU A 1084 -4.98 -12.29 4.91
C LEU A 1084 -6.23 -11.40 4.92
N ILE A 1085 -7.00 -11.41 6.00
CA ILE A 1085 -8.19 -10.57 6.17
C ILE A 1085 -7.87 -9.08 5.98
N ILE A 1086 -6.82 -8.55 6.62
CA ILE A 1086 -6.52 -7.11 6.49
C ILE A 1086 -5.97 -6.75 5.11
N LEU A 1087 -5.12 -7.59 4.51
CA LEU A 1087 -4.61 -7.37 3.17
C LEU A 1087 -5.79 -7.25 2.18
N PHE A 1088 -6.79 -8.13 2.26
CA PHE A 1088 -7.97 -8.02 1.40
C PHE A 1088 -8.90 -6.87 1.75
N SER A 1089 -9.14 -6.60 3.04
CA SER A 1089 -9.96 -5.45 3.49
C SER A 1089 -9.42 -4.12 2.95
N MET A 1090 -8.10 -3.89 3.10
CA MET A 1090 -7.44 -2.70 2.57
C MET A 1090 -7.55 -2.61 1.05
N MET A 1091 -7.57 -3.75 0.34
CA MET A 1091 -7.67 -3.78 -1.11
C MET A 1091 -9.08 -3.58 -1.65
N LEU A 1092 -10.12 -4.12 -1.01
CA LEU A 1092 -11.51 -3.87 -1.43
C LEU A 1092 -11.79 -2.38 -1.62
N MET A 1093 -11.31 -1.59 -0.66
CA MET A 1093 -11.61 -0.18 -0.64
C MET A 1093 -10.90 0.59 -1.76
N THR A 1094 -9.89 0.05 -2.44
CA THR A 1094 -8.99 0.85 -3.30
C THR A 1094 -9.53 1.27 -4.67
N GLY A 1095 -10.80 0.94 -4.97
CA GLY A 1095 -11.46 1.31 -6.22
C GLY A 1095 -11.27 0.28 -7.34
N MET A 1096 -11.17 -1.01 -6.99
CA MET A 1096 -11.28 -2.12 -7.95
C MET A 1096 -12.77 -2.50 -8.12
N PRO A 1097 -13.38 -2.34 -9.32
CA PRO A 1097 -14.83 -2.54 -9.51
C PRO A 1097 -15.39 -3.94 -9.19
N GLN A 1098 -14.52 -4.95 -9.05
CA GLN A 1098 -14.85 -6.34 -8.75
C GLN A 1098 -14.86 -6.65 -7.23
N LEU A 1099 -14.49 -5.66 -6.41
CA LEU A 1099 -14.25 -5.78 -4.97
C LEU A 1099 -14.93 -4.56 -4.30
N THR A 1100 -16.15 -4.73 -3.79
CA THR A 1100 -17.05 -3.59 -3.50
C THR A 1100 -17.87 -3.71 -2.22
N SER A 1101 -17.92 -4.88 -1.59
CA SER A 1101 -18.88 -5.20 -0.53
C SER A 1101 -18.19 -5.72 0.73
N LYS A 1102 -18.84 -5.65 1.89
CA LYS A 1102 -18.30 -6.25 3.12
C LYS A 1102 -18.34 -7.78 3.02
N GLU A 1103 -19.37 -8.27 2.35
CA GLU A 1103 -19.66 -9.65 2.02
C GLU A 1103 -18.48 -10.30 1.25
N ASP A 1104 -17.78 -9.54 0.42
CA ASP A 1104 -16.54 -9.99 -0.27
C ASP A 1104 -15.41 -10.35 0.73
N ILE A 1105 -15.27 -9.66 1.88
CA ILE A 1105 -14.28 -10.05 2.91
C ILE A 1105 -14.81 -11.21 3.76
N GLU A 1106 -16.11 -11.27 4.02
CA GLU A 1106 -16.71 -12.35 4.79
C GLU A 1106 -16.51 -13.72 4.11
N TYR A 1107 -16.40 -13.76 2.77
CA TYR A 1107 -15.95 -14.95 2.02
C TYR A 1107 -14.64 -15.55 2.57
N ILE A 1108 -13.62 -14.73 2.84
CA ILE A 1108 -12.30 -15.19 3.30
C ILE A 1108 -12.40 -15.78 4.70
N ARG A 1109 -13.21 -15.15 5.58
CA ARG A 1109 -13.47 -15.63 6.94
C ARG A 1109 -14.12 -17.01 6.92
N ASP A 1110 -15.07 -17.21 6.01
CA ASP A 1110 -15.78 -18.48 5.87
C ASP A 1110 -14.90 -19.56 5.21
N ALA A 1111 -14.15 -19.22 4.16
CA ALA A 1111 -13.20 -20.11 3.49
C ALA A 1111 -12.07 -20.57 4.43
N LEU A 1112 -11.52 -19.68 5.26
CA LEU A 1112 -10.55 -20.00 6.32
C LEU A 1112 -11.20 -20.59 7.59
N THR A 1113 -12.51 -20.84 7.60
CA THR A 1113 -13.26 -21.41 8.74
C THR A 1113 -12.90 -20.79 10.09
N VAL A 1114 -12.89 -19.46 10.15
CA VAL A 1114 -12.59 -18.70 11.37
C VAL A 1114 -13.62 -19.04 12.46
N GLY A 1115 -13.17 -19.21 13.69
CA GLY A 1115 -14.00 -19.65 14.81
C GLY A 1115 -14.17 -21.17 14.95
N LYS A 1116 -13.77 -21.98 13.93
CA LYS A 1116 -13.65 -23.44 14.08
C LYS A 1116 -12.27 -23.85 14.58
N ASN A 1117 -12.20 -24.96 15.33
CA ASN A 1117 -10.94 -25.61 15.66
C ASN A 1117 -10.27 -26.21 14.41
N GLU A 1118 -9.01 -26.62 14.54
CA GLU A 1118 -8.21 -27.10 13.40
C GLU A 1118 -8.69 -28.42 12.79
N GLU A 1119 -9.23 -29.35 13.59
CA GLU A 1119 -9.74 -30.64 13.08
C GLU A 1119 -11.04 -30.45 12.28
N ASP A 1120 -11.95 -29.59 12.74
CA ASP A 1120 -13.16 -29.22 11.99
C ASP A 1120 -12.82 -28.45 10.70
N ALA A 1121 -11.80 -27.60 10.73
CA ALA A 1121 -11.31 -26.88 9.56
C ALA A 1121 -10.67 -27.81 8.52
N LYS A 1122 -9.80 -28.72 8.97
CA LYS A 1122 -9.19 -29.78 8.18
C LYS A 1122 -10.24 -30.68 7.53
N LYS A 1123 -11.24 -31.13 8.30
CA LYS A 1123 -12.36 -31.91 7.79
C LYS A 1123 -13.14 -31.15 6.71
N TYR A 1124 -13.50 -29.89 7.00
CA TYR A 1124 -14.21 -29.05 6.04
C TYR A 1124 -13.45 -28.88 4.71
N PHE A 1125 -12.13 -28.71 4.75
CA PHE A 1125 -11.32 -28.62 3.53
C PHE A 1125 -11.21 -29.95 2.79
N LEU A 1126 -11.08 -31.08 3.50
CA LEU A 1126 -11.14 -32.42 2.89
C LEU A 1126 -12.49 -32.68 2.19
N ASP A 1127 -13.60 -32.24 2.79
CA ASP A 1127 -14.93 -32.31 2.17
C ASP A 1127 -14.97 -31.51 0.84
N GLN A 1128 -14.26 -30.38 0.72
CA GLN A 1128 -14.17 -29.62 -0.54
C GLN A 1128 -13.39 -30.38 -1.63
N ILE A 1129 -12.32 -31.10 -1.28
CA ILE A 1129 -11.56 -31.95 -2.22
C ILE A 1129 -12.46 -33.06 -2.78
N GLU A 1130 -13.29 -33.68 -1.93
CA GLU A 1130 -14.23 -34.71 -2.34
C GLU A 1130 -15.33 -34.17 -3.28
N VAL A 1131 -15.85 -32.97 -3.01
CA VAL A 1131 -16.78 -32.28 -3.93
C VAL A 1131 -16.18 -32.07 -5.33
N CYS A 1132 -14.90 -31.73 -5.44
CA CYS A 1132 -14.23 -31.63 -6.75
C CYS A 1132 -14.14 -32.99 -7.44
N ARG A 1133 -13.75 -34.04 -6.69
CA ARG A 1133 -13.60 -35.41 -7.21
C ARG A 1133 -14.91 -35.95 -7.79
N ASP A 1134 -16.03 -35.76 -7.09
CA ASP A 1134 -17.35 -36.23 -7.53
C ASP A 1134 -17.89 -35.50 -8.78
N LYS A 1135 -17.40 -34.28 -9.07
CA LYS A 1135 -17.83 -33.50 -10.25
C LYS A 1135 -17.09 -33.90 -11.53
N GLY A 1136 -15.85 -34.37 -11.43
CA GLY A 1136 -15.04 -34.80 -12.57
C GLY A 1136 -15.03 -33.77 -13.72
N TRP A 1137 -15.20 -34.24 -14.96
CA TRP A 1137 -15.27 -33.38 -16.15
C TRP A 1137 -16.50 -32.47 -16.26
N THR A 1138 -17.53 -32.63 -15.42
CA THR A 1138 -18.82 -31.94 -15.56
C THR A 1138 -18.68 -30.42 -15.64
N VAL A 1139 -17.79 -29.81 -14.87
CA VAL A 1139 -17.62 -28.34 -14.85
C VAL A 1139 -16.87 -27.85 -16.08
N GLN A 1140 -15.77 -28.49 -16.47
CA GLN A 1140 -15.01 -28.10 -17.66
C GLN A 1140 -15.82 -28.32 -18.95
N PHE A 1141 -16.64 -29.36 -19.02
CA PHE A 1141 -17.57 -29.56 -20.15
C PHE A 1141 -18.59 -28.42 -20.25
N ASN A 1142 -19.18 -27.98 -19.14
CA ASN A 1142 -20.10 -26.83 -19.14
C ASN A 1142 -19.39 -25.53 -19.57
N TRP A 1143 -18.14 -25.31 -19.14
CA TRP A 1143 -17.33 -24.17 -19.60
C TRP A 1143 -17.05 -24.24 -21.11
N PHE A 1144 -16.70 -25.41 -21.65
CA PHE A 1144 -16.52 -25.62 -23.08
C PHE A 1144 -17.80 -25.29 -23.88
N LEU A 1145 -18.96 -25.82 -23.48
CA LEU A 1145 -20.25 -25.52 -24.14
C LEU A 1145 -20.57 -24.01 -24.15
N HIS A 1146 -20.28 -23.32 -23.05
CA HIS A 1146 -20.57 -21.91 -22.89
C HIS A 1146 -19.58 -21.01 -23.66
N LEU A 1147 -18.28 -21.30 -23.60
CA LEU A 1147 -17.22 -20.48 -24.19
C LEU A 1147 -17.06 -20.72 -25.70
N VAL A 1148 -17.11 -21.99 -26.14
CA VAL A 1148 -16.81 -22.38 -27.53
C VAL A 1148 -18.07 -22.43 -28.39
N LEU A 1149 -19.17 -22.99 -27.87
CA LEU A 1149 -20.42 -23.16 -28.65
C LEU A 1149 -21.46 -22.06 -28.38
N GLY A 1150 -21.23 -21.18 -27.40
CA GLY A 1150 -22.17 -20.12 -27.02
C GLY A 1150 -23.51 -20.63 -26.49
N ILE A 1151 -23.61 -21.92 -26.13
CA ILE A 1151 -24.87 -22.56 -25.74
C ILE A 1151 -25.28 -22.06 -24.35
N LYS A 1152 -26.40 -21.35 -24.31
CA LYS A 1152 -27.09 -20.96 -23.07
C LYS A 1152 -27.87 -22.17 -22.57
N GLN A 1153 -27.65 -22.60 -21.33
CA GLN A 1153 -28.52 -23.62 -20.72
C GLN A 1153 -29.93 -23.04 -20.58
N GLY A 1154 -30.86 -23.57 -21.37
CA GLY A 1154 -32.29 -23.51 -21.04
C GLY A 1154 -32.59 -24.47 -19.90
N GLU A 1155 -33.65 -24.17 -19.17
CA GLU A 1155 -34.09 -24.98 -18.03
C GLU A 1155 -34.44 -26.40 -18.47
N LYS A 1156 -34.06 -27.41 -17.67
CA LYS A 1156 -34.72 -28.70 -17.72
C LYS A 1156 -36.11 -28.53 -17.09
N HIS A 1157 -37.13 -28.33 -17.92
CA HIS A 1157 -38.48 -28.68 -17.50
C HIS A 1157 -38.50 -30.18 -17.22
N SER A 1158 -38.69 -30.55 -15.94
CA SER A 1158 -39.19 -31.87 -15.58
C SER A 1158 -40.66 -31.93 -16.01
N ALA A 1159 -41.00 -32.95 -16.80
CA ALA A 1159 -42.38 -33.38 -17.00
C ALA A 1159 -42.96 -34.01 -15.73
#